data_AF-A0A420J1S4-F1
#
_entry.id   AF-A0A420J1S4-F1
#
_cell.length_a   1.000
_cell.length_b   1.000
_cell.length_c   1.000
_cell.angle_alpha   90.00
_cell.angle_beta   90.00
_cell.angle_gamma   90.00
#
_symmetry.space_group_name_H-M   'P 1'
#
loop_
_entity.id
_entity.type
_entity.pdbx_description
1 polymer ?
#
loop_
_entity_poly.entity_id
_entity_poly.type
_entity_poly.pdbx_seq_one_letter_code
_entity_poly.pdbx_strand_id
1 'polypeptide(L)'
;MESEKLRDFNKLSDDESTVPSFASSRRDSDSSNSSHRPMLTQDILSSPLQSRQIRHRRSLRRRVPTRFTRYFSIIIIFSLVVFILTLIRASVISSRNVEAGNLGRRPPPHPEVWESFPFLTRYYGGIRSLSLSSENPQESRVSNGDENHAWQTNFTIPTHNLSTSARFEAYANNLPAGNTNESIQVKKCYINPESNISISPLQYYHGRPYGFPDNAMGSYKLLGLPEDICFERYGRLGPYGYGYALKYGGTGTGEDGDKEGSETVWKNGSEINQVDYRNIDWADIQRKCYNTNKARFKPEPSKMDNKETFSIFSNHYEDQKTNHSSITLPHTRLLSRTAVVIRAWDDFEYHEEDILNIRAMISELSLGSGGEYDVHILVQVKDEAANPIWADSDIYEKHLNNSVPQEFRGITTLWSVTQMLMMYQGIFDTFERGPDLPVHGPYRGLQMAMQHFAYQHPEYDFFWHWEIDIRYTGHYYNLFSKIESWSANQPRKGLWERSSRFYIPSVHGTWEEFKQMVRVHSEIGTASPDKVLTSIRGAKFVQREEKPIWGPKRTQHKEDWFETENDPVPPTSYEKDTYQWGVGESADLITLNPIFNPEETTWLLAKDITGYNISDGLPDRRAAIITTARMSKRLLLTMHRETALKKHHAFSEMWAPTVALHHGYKAVYVPHPVFLDRDWPSEYLSSVMNAGRNGATGGARTSVFGSGEHNFLGTTWYYNAGFAPNLWKRWLGLKVNNDGGAEFETTIDQSKDQKGVGGMRGGEGRMCLPPILLHPIKNTILPTEGNVEMKLEVPESDPSA
;
A
#
# COMPACT_ATOMS: atom_id res chain seq x y z
N MET A 1 45.30 -19.79 29.59
CA MET A 1 44.95 -21.22 29.43
C MET A 1 43.52 -21.42 29.96
N GLU A 2 42.46 -20.85 29.39
CA GLU A 2 42.07 -20.72 27.96
C GLU A 2 41.53 -22.03 27.36
N SER A 3 40.30 -22.35 27.79
CA SER A 3 39.36 -23.23 27.11
C SER A 3 37.94 -22.74 27.37
N GLU A 4 37.54 -21.64 26.72
CA GLU A 4 36.14 -21.18 26.68
C GLU A 4 35.93 -20.13 25.58
N LYS A 5 34.68 -19.98 25.12
CA LYS A 5 34.20 -19.09 24.04
C LYS A 5 34.58 -19.48 22.58
N LEU A 6 33.65 -20.14 21.90
CA LEU A 6 33.19 -19.69 20.57
C LEU A 6 31.77 -20.22 20.24
N ARG A 7 30.76 -19.63 20.87
CA ARG A 7 29.36 -19.63 20.41
C ARG A 7 28.80 -18.26 20.75
N ASP A 8 28.51 -17.47 19.70
CA ASP A 8 27.54 -16.36 19.65
C ASP A 8 27.81 -15.54 18.38
N PHE A 9 27.09 -15.89 17.31
CA PHE A 9 26.90 -15.04 16.14
C PHE A 9 25.41 -15.13 15.75
N ASN A 10 24.59 -14.37 16.48
CA ASN A 10 23.18 -14.13 16.15
C ASN A 10 22.69 -12.85 16.85
N LYS A 11 22.99 -11.70 16.22
CA LYS A 11 22.31 -10.41 16.48
C LYS A 11 22.65 -9.41 15.38
N LEU A 12 21.88 -9.43 14.30
CA LEU A 12 21.68 -8.25 13.47
C LEU A 12 20.19 -7.92 13.56
N SER A 13 19.86 -6.98 14.44
CA SER A 13 18.52 -6.40 14.55
C SER A 13 18.43 -5.21 13.61
N ASP A 14 17.39 -5.18 12.78
CA ASP A 14 17.01 -4.01 12.00
C ASP A 14 16.65 -2.85 12.94
N ASP A 15 17.54 -1.86 13.08
CA ASP A 15 17.23 -0.51 13.55
C ASP A 15 18.42 0.43 13.32
N GLU A 16 18.45 1.15 12.19
CA GLU A 16 19.23 2.39 12.11
C GLU A 16 18.63 3.41 11.10
N SER A 17 17.59 4.10 11.54
CA SER A 17 16.99 5.25 10.85
C SER A 17 17.83 6.52 11.03
N THR A 18 19.03 6.57 10.46
CA THR A 18 19.91 7.76 10.54
C THR A 18 19.82 8.63 9.27
N VAL A 19 19.27 9.84 9.42
CA VAL A 19 19.08 10.84 8.35
C VAL A 19 20.42 11.42 7.86
N PRO A 20 20.80 11.28 6.57
CA PRO A 20 21.98 11.93 6.02
C PRO A 20 21.69 13.37 5.58
N SER A 21 22.46 14.33 6.09
CA SER A 21 22.41 15.72 5.64
C SER A 21 23.05 15.91 4.26
N PHE A 22 22.34 16.53 3.32
CA PHE A 22 22.86 16.91 2.01
C PHE A 22 24.12 17.79 2.11
N ALA A 23 25.24 17.32 1.53
CA ALA A 23 26.43 18.12 1.26
C ALA A 23 26.78 18.01 -0.24
N SER A 24 26.66 19.13 -0.96
CA SER A 24 27.02 19.20 -2.38
C SER A 24 28.55 19.18 -2.53
N SER A 25 29.10 18.15 -3.17
CA SER A 25 30.49 18.13 -3.61
C SER A 25 30.60 18.36 -5.11
N ARG A 26 30.90 19.61 -5.50
CA ARG A 26 31.59 19.86 -6.78
C ARG A 26 33.06 19.47 -6.59
N ARG A 27 33.59 18.62 -7.47
CA ARG A 27 35.03 18.42 -7.65
C ARG A 27 35.40 18.88 -9.06
N ASP A 28 35.83 20.13 -9.15
CA ASP A 28 36.81 20.52 -10.16
C ASP A 28 38.20 20.30 -9.54
N SER A 29 39.13 19.74 -10.31
CA SER A 29 40.55 19.72 -9.95
C SER A 29 41.39 19.89 -11.20
N ASP A 30 41.97 21.10 -11.34
CA ASP A 30 42.94 21.44 -12.38
C ASP A 30 44.16 20.52 -12.37
N SER A 31 44.77 20.33 -13.54
CA SER A 31 46.22 20.15 -13.63
C SER A 31 46.80 20.91 -14.83
N SER A 32 47.91 21.59 -14.58
CA SER A 32 48.57 22.59 -15.43
C SER A 32 49.34 22.04 -16.64
N ASN A 33 49.49 22.83 -17.72
CA ASN A 33 50.78 23.52 -18.00
C ASN A 33 50.83 24.39 -19.28
N SER A 34 51.79 25.34 -19.29
CA SER A 34 52.52 25.93 -20.44
C SER A 34 51.73 26.43 -21.67
N SER A 35 51.50 27.74 -21.89
CA SER A 35 52.43 28.80 -22.35
C SER A 35 52.69 28.89 -23.88
N HIS A 36 52.19 29.94 -24.56
CA HIS A 36 53.01 30.96 -25.27
C HIS A 36 52.23 31.95 -26.18
N ARG A 37 52.41 33.26 -25.90
CA ARG A 37 52.53 34.42 -26.82
C ARG A 37 51.31 34.97 -27.62
N PRO A 38 51.38 36.27 -28.06
CA PRO A 38 50.21 37.12 -28.36
C PRO A 38 50.30 37.82 -29.75
N MET A 39 49.70 39.03 -29.88
CA MET A 39 49.60 39.94 -31.05
C MET A 39 48.46 39.60 -32.04
N LEU A 40 47.75 40.55 -32.67
CA LEU A 40 48.06 41.97 -32.99
C LEU A 40 46.81 42.89 -32.98
N THR A 41 47.06 44.21 -32.89
CA THR A 41 46.12 45.34 -33.04
C THR A 41 45.91 45.76 -34.51
N GLN A 42 44.77 46.39 -34.84
CA GLN A 42 44.77 47.52 -35.78
C GLN A 42 43.56 48.48 -35.67
N ASP A 43 43.84 49.78 -35.65
CA ASP A 43 42.90 50.92 -35.74
C ASP A 43 42.68 51.36 -37.22
N ILE A 44 41.76 52.33 -37.44
CA ILE A 44 41.92 53.59 -38.24
C ILE A 44 40.68 54.02 -39.09
N LEU A 45 40.05 55.15 -38.69
CA LEU A 45 39.50 56.34 -39.43
C LEU A 45 38.60 56.15 -40.70
N SER A 46 37.73 57.06 -41.19
CA SER A 46 37.42 58.52 -41.01
C SER A 46 36.01 58.81 -41.63
N SER A 47 35.06 59.57 -41.03
CA SER A 47 34.81 61.05 -41.07
C SER A 47 34.25 61.63 -42.41
N PRO A 48 33.63 62.86 -42.50
CA PRO A 48 32.68 63.59 -41.63
C PRO A 48 31.53 64.34 -42.41
N LEU A 49 30.94 65.42 -41.80
CA LEU A 49 29.94 66.42 -42.31
C LEU A 49 28.45 65.99 -42.22
N GLN A 50 27.41 66.80 -41.94
CA GLN A 50 27.16 68.18 -41.42
C GLN A 50 25.63 68.28 -41.07
N SER A 51 25.04 69.21 -40.29
CA SER A 51 25.48 70.16 -39.24
C SER A 51 24.28 70.67 -38.38
N ARG A 52 24.54 71.44 -37.31
CA ARG A 52 23.66 72.42 -36.59
C ARG A 52 22.17 72.08 -36.27
N GLN A 53 21.86 72.02 -34.97
CA GLN A 53 21.31 73.19 -34.24
C GLN A 53 21.49 73.06 -32.72
N ILE A 54 21.40 74.20 -32.01
CA ILE A 54 21.82 74.37 -30.60
C ILE A 54 20.61 74.56 -29.68
N ARG A 55 20.55 73.87 -28.54
CA ARG A 55 19.92 74.37 -27.30
C ARG A 55 20.51 73.70 -26.05
N HIS A 56 20.63 74.47 -24.97
CA HIS A 56 21.37 74.09 -23.75
C HIS A 56 20.65 73.07 -22.87
N ARG A 57 21.43 72.11 -22.31
CA ARG A 57 21.35 71.68 -20.90
C ARG A 57 22.73 71.24 -20.42
N ARG A 58 23.25 71.86 -19.35
CA ARG A 58 24.58 71.57 -18.78
C ARG A 58 24.50 70.34 -17.87
N SER A 59 25.26 69.29 -18.16
CA SER A 59 25.48 68.17 -17.22
C SER A 59 26.76 68.39 -16.40
N LEU A 60 26.62 68.47 -15.08
CA LEU A 60 27.74 68.64 -14.15
C LEU A 60 28.44 67.30 -13.88
N ARG A 61 29.40 66.91 -14.72
CA ARG A 61 30.38 65.86 -14.37
C ARG A 61 31.30 66.38 -13.25
N ARG A 62 30.96 66.13 -11.98
CA ARG A 62 31.89 66.32 -10.85
C ARG A 62 32.99 65.25 -10.92
N ARG A 63 34.23 65.67 -11.16
CA ARG A 63 35.44 64.85 -10.89
C ARG A 63 35.53 64.62 -9.37
N VAL A 64 35.44 63.38 -8.92
CA VAL A 64 35.69 63.03 -7.51
C VAL A 64 37.20 63.13 -7.27
N PRO A 65 37.67 63.78 -6.18
CA PRO A 65 39.11 63.88 -5.89
C PRO A 65 39.74 62.50 -5.67
N THR A 66 40.88 62.25 -6.32
CA THR A 66 41.61 60.96 -6.33
C THR A 66 42.12 60.50 -4.96
N ARG A 67 41.98 61.32 -3.91
CA ARG A 67 42.27 60.95 -2.51
C ARG A 67 41.09 60.18 -1.88
N PHE A 68 39.85 60.57 -2.14
CA PHE A 68 38.67 59.90 -1.57
C PHE A 68 38.47 58.49 -2.13
N THR A 69 38.69 58.29 -3.43
CA THR A 69 38.64 56.95 -4.04
C THR A 69 39.71 56.02 -3.47
N ARG A 70 40.93 56.50 -3.19
CA ARG A 70 41.99 55.70 -2.56
C ARG A 70 41.61 55.25 -1.14
N TYR A 71 41.11 56.15 -0.29
CA TYR A 71 40.66 55.75 1.05
C TYR A 71 39.46 54.79 1.01
N PHE A 72 38.52 55.01 0.09
CA PHE A 72 37.37 54.11 -0.09
C PHE A 72 37.80 52.70 -0.56
N SER A 73 38.74 52.60 -1.51
CA SER A 73 39.32 51.32 -1.92
C SER A 73 40.08 50.62 -0.79
N ILE A 74 40.82 51.36 0.05
CA ILE A 74 41.50 50.79 1.22
C ILE A 74 40.49 50.25 2.23
N ILE A 75 39.38 50.96 2.47
CA ILE A 75 38.30 50.49 3.36
C ILE A 75 37.65 49.22 2.84
N ILE A 76 37.37 49.13 1.52
CA ILE A 76 36.81 47.91 0.91
C ILE A 76 37.80 46.73 0.99
N ILE A 77 39.08 46.95 0.70
CA ILE A 77 40.10 45.91 0.82
C ILE A 77 40.22 45.45 2.28
N PHE A 78 40.20 46.39 3.23
CA PHE A 78 40.21 46.06 4.66
C PHE A 78 38.98 45.27 5.10
N SER A 79 37.77 45.65 4.68
CA SER A 79 36.56 44.88 5.01
C SER A 79 36.57 43.49 4.39
N LEU A 80 37.13 43.35 3.17
CA LEU A 80 37.22 42.07 2.47
C LEU A 80 38.29 41.16 3.11
N VAL A 81 39.42 41.71 3.56
CA VAL A 81 40.42 40.99 4.37
C VAL A 81 39.84 40.56 5.72
N VAL A 82 39.12 41.44 6.43
CA VAL A 82 38.43 41.08 7.69
C VAL A 82 37.40 39.97 7.45
N PHE A 83 36.64 40.03 6.36
CA PHE A 83 35.67 38.99 5.99
C PHE A 83 36.33 37.64 5.67
N ILE A 84 37.45 37.64 4.93
CA ILE A 84 38.24 36.43 4.68
C ILE A 84 38.79 35.88 6.01
N LEU A 85 39.31 36.72 6.90
CA LEU A 85 39.83 36.29 8.19
C LEU A 85 38.72 35.76 9.12
N THR A 86 37.50 36.29 9.09
CA THR A 86 36.37 35.71 9.83
C THR A 86 35.92 34.38 9.24
N LEU A 87 35.92 34.21 7.91
CA LEU A 87 35.64 32.93 7.27
C LEU A 87 36.71 31.87 7.58
N ILE A 88 38.00 32.23 7.52
CA ILE A 88 39.10 31.33 7.91
C ILE A 88 38.98 30.97 9.39
N ARG A 89 38.70 31.94 10.27
CA ARG A 89 38.49 31.67 11.71
C ARG A 89 37.28 30.77 11.95
N ALA A 90 36.17 30.99 11.25
CA ALA A 90 34.99 30.14 11.34
C ALA A 90 35.26 28.72 10.81
N SER A 91 36.03 28.59 9.72
CA SER A 91 36.48 27.31 9.17
C SER A 91 37.38 26.56 10.16
N VAL A 92 38.40 27.20 10.73
CA VAL A 92 39.30 26.59 11.73
C VAL A 92 38.55 26.21 13.01
N ILE A 93 37.59 27.03 13.47
CA ILE A 93 36.72 26.67 14.61
C ILE A 93 35.84 25.47 14.24
N SER A 94 35.26 25.44 13.04
CA SER A 94 34.44 24.32 12.56
C SER A 94 35.25 23.02 12.50
N SER A 95 36.44 23.05 11.86
CA SER A 95 37.33 21.88 11.78
C SER A 95 37.77 21.40 13.16
N ARG A 96 38.13 22.30 14.08
CA ARG A 96 38.47 21.92 15.47
C ARG A 96 37.28 21.36 16.24
N ASN A 97 36.06 21.83 15.99
CA ASN A 97 34.86 21.26 16.60
C ASN A 97 34.53 19.87 16.05
N VAL A 98 34.81 19.62 14.76
CA VAL A 98 34.69 18.30 14.13
C VAL A 98 35.76 17.33 14.66
N GLU A 99 37.03 17.74 14.73
CA GLU A 99 38.12 16.93 15.32
C GLU A 99 37.91 16.64 16.81
N ALA A 100 37.33 17.58 17.56
CA ALA A 100 37.00 17.40 18.97
C ALA A 100 35.71 16.57 19.21
N GLY A 101 35.10 16.00 18.16
CA GLY A 101 33.86 15.22 18.24
C GLY A 101 32.64 16.04 18.69
N ASN A 102 32.77 17.36 18.83
CA ASN A 102 31.77 18.24 19.41
C ASN A 102 30.90 18.86 18.32
N LEU A 103 30.29 17.97 17.52
CA LEU A 103 29.14 18.27 16.69
C LEU A 103 27.97 18.60 17.62
N GLY A 104 27.92 19.86 18.07
CA GLY A 104 26.94 20.34 19.05
C GLY A 104 25.55 19.88 18.64
N ARG A 105 24.87 19.15 19.54
CA ARG A 105 23.60 18.47 19.27
C ARG A 105 22.67 19.44 18.54
N ARG A 106 22.38 19.12 17.27
CA ARG A 106 21.31 19.80 16.54
C ARG A 106 20.08 19.70 17.45
N PRO A 107 19.40 20.82 17.80
CA PRO A 107 18.18 20.72 18.58
C PRO A 107 17.27 19.73 17.85
N PRO A 108 16.62 18.79 18.59
CA PRO A 108 15.74 17.84 17.94
C PRO A 108 14.72 18.60 17.08
N PRO A 109 14.32 18.06 15.92
CA PRO A 109 13.24 18.66 15.17
C PRO A 109 12.04 18.88 16.10
N HIS A 110 11.29 19.96 15.88
CA HIS A 110 10.06 20.16 16.64
C HIS A 110 9.18 18.91 16.43
N PRO A 111 8.57 18.37 17.51
CA PRO A 111 7.70 17.21 17.38
C PRO A 111 6.61 17.52 16.36
N GLU A 112 6.32 16.55 15.51
CA GLU A 112 5.38 16.74 14.42
C GLU A 112 3.99 17.04 14.99
N VAL A 113 3.27 18.01 14.42
CA VAL A 113 2.05 18.58 15.04
C VAL A 113 1.02 17.50 15.41
N TRP A 114 0.91 16.47 14.58
CA TRP A 114 -0.02 15.35 14.78
C TRP A 114 0.30 14.48 16.01
N GLU A 115 1.55 14.45 16.48
CA GLU A 115 1.95 13.69 17.68
C GLU A 115 1.30 14.27 18.95
N SER A 116 0.95 15.57 18.92
CA SER A 116 0.30 16.29 20.02
C SER A 116 -1.20 16.02 20.17
N PHE A 117 -1.84 15.43 19.15
CA PHE A 117 -3.25 15.07 19.22
C PHE A 117 -3.48 13.90 20.19
N PRO A 118 -4.61 13.88 20.93
CA PRO A 118 -4.87 12.84 21.92
C PRO A 118 -5.14 11.49 21.24
N PHE A 119 -4.72 10.40 21.87
CA PHE A 119 -5.05 9.05 21.42
C PHE A 119 -6.54 8.73 21.59
N LEU A 120 -7.12 8.12 20.57
CA LEU A 120 -8.45 7.53 20.61
C LEU A 120 -8.40 6.16 21.31
N THR A 121 -9.35 5.92 22.21
CA THR A 121 -9.36 4.77 23.12
C THR A 121 -10.48 3.77 22.80
N ARG A 122 -11.53 4.19 22.09
CA ARG A 122 -12.73 3.37 21.94
C ARG A 122 -12.66 2.33 20.82
N TYR A 123 -11.54 2.27 20.10
CA TYR A 123 -11.18 1.12 19.25
C TYR A 123 -11.04 -0.20 20.03
N TYR A 124 -10.71 -0.12 21.32
CA TYR A 124 -10.43 -1.29 22.17
C TYR A 124 -11.64 -1.75 22.99
N GLY A 125 -12.84 -1.23 22.71
CA GLY A 125 -14.07 -1.67 23.34
C GLY A 125 -14.49 -3.08 22.92
N GLY A 126 -15.26 -3.75 23.79
CA GLY A 126 -15.59 -5.18 23.66
C GLY A 126 -17.05 -5.48 23.31
N ILE A 127 -17.34 -6.76 23.06
CA ILE A 127 -18.67 -7.25 22.68
C ILE A 127 -19.78 -7.03 23.72
N ARG A 128 -19.46 -6.67 24.98
CA ARG A 128 -20.48 -6.34 26.00
C ARG A 128 -20.87 -4.86 25.99
N SER A 129 -20.19 -3.99 25.24
CA SER A 129 -20.49 -2.54 25.16
C SER A 129 -21.06 -2.10 23.80
N LEU A 130 -21.65 -3.01 23.03
CA LEU A 130 -22.13 -2.71 21.68
C LEU A 130 -23.34 -1.76 21.67
N SER A 131 -23.31 -0.78 20.78
CA SER A 131 -24.39 0.16 20.48
C SER A 131 -24.58 0.31 18.96
N LEU A 132 -25.82 0.58 18.52
CA LEU A 132 -26.15 0.85 17.12
C LEU A 132 -25.66 2.26 16.73
N SER A 133 -25.19 2.45 15.50
CA SER A 133 -24.55 3.71 15.08
C SER A 133 -25.45 4.96 15.20
N SER A 134 -26.78 4.80 15.12
CA SER A 134 -27.74 5.89 15.37
C SER A 134 -27.79 6.36 16.83
N GLU A 135 -27.31 5.54 17.77
CA GLU A 135 -27.36 5.75 19.21
C GLU A 135 -25.95 5.75 19.86
N ASN A 136 -24.90 5.61 19.04
CA ASN A 136 -23.52 5.50 19.48
C ASN A 136 -22.80 6.85 19.31
N PRO A 137 -22.56 7.62 20.39
CA PRO A 137 -21.85 8.89 20.28
C PRO A 137 -20.36 8.58 19.99
N GLN A 138 -19.87 9.04 18.83
CA GLN A 138 -18.48 8.82 18.40
C GLN A 138 -17.50 9.52 19.34
N GLU A 139 -16.41 8.86 19.76
CA GLU A 139 -15.28 9.52 20.45
C GLU A 139 -14.83 10.72 19.60
N SER A 140 -15.14 11.92 20.09
CA SER A 140 -15.35 13.09 19.25
C SER A 140 -14.07 13.55 18.59
N ARG A 141 -14.22 13.99 17.34
CA ARG A 141 -13.17 14.79 16.72
C ARG A 141 -13.25 16.24 17.18
N VAL A 142 -12.15 16.79 17.69
CA VAL A 142 -12.08 18.16 18.22
C VAL A 142 -12.51 19.15 17.13
N SER A 143 -13.76 19.59 17.23
CA SER A 143 -14.31 20.69 16.44
C SER A 143 -13.68 21.99 16.92
N ASN A 144 -12.94 22.66 16.04
CA ASN A 144 -12.33 23.97 16.35
C ASN A 144 -13.42 24.97 16.78
N GLY A 145 -13.41 25.39 18.05
CA GLY A 145 -14.28 26.47 18.53
C GLY A 145 -14.46 26.54 20.05
N ASP A 146 -14.76 25.40 20.69
CA ASP A 146 -15.11 25.34 22.11
C ASP A 146 -14.15 24.42 22.90
N GLU A 147 -13.37 24.99 23.82
CA GLU A 147 -12.45 24.27 24.73
C GLU A 147 -13.16 23.35 25.75
N ASN A 148 -14.47 23.15 25.63
CA ASN A 148 -15.35 22.52 26.64
C ASN A 148 -16.04 21.22 26.18
N HIS A 149 -15.65 20.64 25.04
CA HIS A 149 -16.06 19.30 24.62
C HIS A 149 -14.90 18.29 24.66
N ALA A 150 -14.09 18.36 25.72
CA ALA A 150 -13.43 17.16 26.21
C ALA A 150 -14.49 16.10 26.57
N TRP A 151 -14.21 14.83 26.27
CA TRP A 151 -15.03 13.73 26.76
C TRP A 151 -15.09 13.81 28.27
N GLN A 152 -16.29 14.08 28.79
CA GLN A 152 -16.47 14.19 30.23
C GLN A 152 -16.06 12.86 30.84
N THR A 153 -15.03 12.87 31.68
CA THR A 153 -14.36 11.67 32.23
C THR A 153 -15.24 10.86 33.20
N ASN A 154 -16.55 11.10 33.19
CA ASN A 154 -17.58 10.57 34.06
C ASN A 154 -18.70 9.85 33.30
N PHE A 155 -18.53 9.54 32.00
CA PHE A 155 -19.48 8.67 31.29
C PHE A 155 -19.26 7.21 31.70
N THR A 156 -20.33 6.57 32.18
CA THR A 156 -20.37 5.12 32.42
C THR A 156 -20.55 4.42 31.08
N ILE A 157 -19.55 3.63 30.66
CA ILE A 157 -19.68 2.80 29.46
C ILE A 157 -20.83 1.80 29.70
N PRO A 158 -21.88 1.79 28.87
CA PRO A 158 -22.96 0.83 29.03
C PRO A 158 -22.43 -0.57 28.73
N THR A 159 -22.55 -1.47 29.70
CA THR A 159 -22.24 -2.89 29.52
C THR A 159 -23.50 -3.73 29.70
N HIS A 160 -23.63 -4.73 28.84
CA HIS A 160 -24.82 -5.57 28.72
C HIS A 160 -24.42 -7.05 28.77
N ASN A 161 -25.41 -7.91 29.01
CA ASN A 161 -25.23 -9.36 28.82
C ASN A 161 -24.91 -9.63 27.34
N LEU A 162 -24.13 -10.69 27.10
CA LEU A 162 -23.71 -11.07 25.76
C LEU A 162 -24.93 -11.29 24.84
N SER A 163 -24.97 -10.56 23.73
CA SER A 163 -25.98 -10.74 22.69
C SER A 163 -25.67 -11.97 21.83
N THR A 164 -26.68 -12.52 21.16
CA THR A 164 -26.47 -13.64 20.23
C THR A 164 -25.84 -13.12 18.93
N SER A 165 -24.75 -13.74 18.50
CA SER A 165 -24.13 -13.43 17.21
C SER A 165 -24.98 -13.90 16.02
N ALA A 166 -24.82 -13.26 14.87
CA ALA A 166 -25.54 -13.55 13.64
C ALA A 166 -24.60 -14.05 12.52
N ARG A 167 -25.12 -14.94 11.66
CA ARG A 167 -24.40 -15.48 10.50
C ARG A 167 -24.22 -14.41 9.42
N PHE A 168 -23.00 -14.21 8.94
CA PHE A 168 -22.70 -13.24 7.88
C PHE A 168 -22.95 -13.82 6.48
N GLU A 169 -23.97 -13.32 5.80
CA GLU A 169 -24.39 -13.80 4.47
C GLU A 169 -23.69 -13.04 3.33
N ALA A 170 -22.41 -13.33 3.11
CA ALA A 170 -21.59 -12.66 2.09
C ALA A 170 -22.08 -12.86 0.64
N TYR A 171 -22.68 -14.02 0.35
CA TYR A 171 -23.00 -14.47 -1.01
C TYR A 171 -24.48 -14.27 -1.40
N ALA A 172 -25.34 -13.82 -0.48
CA ALA A 172 -26.78 -13.70 -0.74
C ALA A 172 -27.11 -12.75 -1.91
N ASN A 173 -26.27 -11.72 -2.12
CA ASN A 173 -26.42 -10.75 -3.21
C ASN A 173 -25.88 -11.24 -4.58
N ASN A 174 -25.35 -12.47 -4.65
CA ASN A 174 -24.97 -13.11 -5.93
C ASN A 174 -26.15 -13.81 -6.61
N LEU A 175 -27.30 -13.89 -5.94
CA LEU A 175 -28.58 -13.99 -6.62
C LEU A 175 -28.84 -12.63 -7.29
N PRO A 176 -28.93 -12.54 -8.63
CA PRO A 176 -28.93 -11.26 -9.32
C PRO A 176 -30.09 -10.37 -8.87
N ALA A 177 -29.74 -9.20 -8.33
CA ALA A 177 -30.69 -8.15 -7.96
C ALA A 177 -31.28 -7.48 -9.22
N GLY A 178 -32.25 -8.14 -9.84
CA GLY A 178 -32.96 -7.67 -11.02
C GLY A 178 -33.28 -8.80 -11.99
N ASN A 179 -34.56 -8.95 -12.35
CA ASN A 179 -35.12 -9.90 -13.30
C ASN A 179 -34.21 -10.22 -14.51
N THR A 180 -33.52 -11.37 -14.51
CA THR A 180 -33.32 -12.23 -15.69
C THR A 180 -33.02 -13.67 -15.26
N ASN A 181 -33.53 -14.65 -16.02
CA ASN A 181 -33.26 -16.08 -15.84
C ASN A 181 -31.88 -16.49 -16.44
N GLU A 182 -30.86 -15.63 -16.34
CA GLU A 182 -29.67 -15.64 -17.22
C GLU A 182 -28.33 -15.94 -16.52
N SER A 183 -28.33 -16.17 -15.21
CA SER A 183 -27.14 -16.58 -14.44
C SER A 183 -27.19 -18.03 -14.00
N ILE A 184 -26.16 -18.82 -14.31
CA ILE A 184 -26.04 -20.23 -13.89
C ILE A 184 -25.86 -20.28 -12.36
N GLN A 185 -26.73 -21.02 -11.67
CA GLN A 185 -26.72 -21.15 -10.22
C GLN A 185 -25.39 -21.73 -9.70
N VAL A 186 -24.87 -21.13 -8.63
CA VAL A 186 -23.67 -21.59 -7.95
C VAL A 186 -23.92 -22.95 -7.28
N LYS A 187 -23.08 -23.93 -7.56
CA LYS A 187 -23.06 -25.20 -6.82
C LYS A 187 -22.13 -25.05 -5.62
N LYS A 188 -22.62 -25.42 -4.44
CA LYS A 188 -21.87 -25.35 -3.19
C LYS A 188 -20.61 -26.21 -3.27
N CYS A 189 -19.48 -25.63 -2.87
CA CYS A 189 -18.21 -26.33 -2.72
C CYS A 189 -18.01 -26.81 -1.27
N TYR A 190 -17.21 -27.86 -1.12
CA TYR A 190 -16.96 -28.56 0.14
C TYR A 190 -15.46 -28.77 0.31
N ILE A 191 -14.97 -28.74 1.54
CA ILE A 191 -13.57 -29.10 1.86
C ILE A 191 -13.36 -30.59 1.60
N ASN A 192 -14.31 -31.42 2.03
CA ASN A 192 -14.34 -32.84 1.70
C ASN A 192 -15.68 -33.18 1.01
N PRO A 193 -15.66 -33.52 -0.30
CA PRO A 193 -16.87 -33.89 -1.03
C PRO A 193 -17.54 -35.20 -0.56
N GLU A 194 -16.79 -36.14 0.01
CA GLU A 194 -17.33 -37.44 0.44
C GLU A 194 -18.14 -37.31 1.73
N SER A 195 -17.70 -36.45 2.65
CA SER A 195 -18.39 -36.15 3.92
C SER A 195 -19.27 -34.90 3.87
N ASN A 196 -19.34 -34.21 2.73
CA ASN A 196 -20.08 -32.95 2.53
C ASN A 196 -19.76 -31.86 3.58
N ILE A 197 -18.53 -31.83 4.11
CA ILE A 197 -18.10 -30.82 5.09
C ILE A 197 -17.86 -29.48 4.39
N SER A 198 -18.53 -28.44 4.86
CA SER A 198 -18.37 -27.07 4.38
C SER A 198 -17.93 -26.14 5.51
N ILE A 199 -17.14 -25.12 5.20
CA ILE A 199 -16.74 -24.07 6.15
C ILE A 199 -17.97 -23.41 6.78
N SER A 200 -17.93 -23.18 8.09
CA SER A 200 -18.95 -22.43 8.82
C SER A 200 -18.93 -20.95 8.40
N PRO A 201 -20.09 -20.28 8.25
CA PRO A 201 -20.11 -18.84 7.96
C PRO A 201 -19.52 -18.05 9.14
N LEU A 202 -18.90 -16.91 8.84
CA LEU A 202 -18.46 -15.95 9.85
C LEU A 202 -19.65 -15.54 10.74
N GLN A 203 -19.37 -15.29 12.01
CA GLN A 203 -20.32 -14.69 12.94
C GLN A 203 -19.97 -13.21 13.15
N TYR A 204 -20.99 -12.36 13.21
CA TYR A 204 -20.87 -10.94 13.52
C TYR A 204 -21.84 -10.55 14.63
N TYR A 205 -21.60 -9.38 15.23
CA TYR A 205 -22.50 -8.75 16.19
C TYR A 205 -23.06 -7.44 15.61
N HIS A 206 -24.31 -7.13 15.93
CA HIS A 206 -24.93 -5.87 15.52
C HIS A 206 -24.40 -4.69 16.36
N GLY A 207 -24.16 -3.56 15.69
CA GLY A 207 -23.56 -2.37 16.29
C GLY A 207 -22.04 -2.39 16.33
N ARG A 208 -21.48 -1.40 17.04
CA ARG A 208 -20.05 -1.24 17.32
C ARG A 208 -19.87 -0.98 18.82
N PRO A 209 -18.67 -1.18 19.40
CA PRO A 209 -18.43 -0.79 20.79
C PRO A 209 -18.82 0.66 21.07
N TYR A 210 -19.29 0.95 22.28
CA TYR A 210 -19.72 2.29 22.67
C TYR A 210 -18.55 3.27 22.56
N GLY A 211 -18.77 4.40 21.90
CA GLY A 211 -17.73 5.39 21.59
C GLY A 211 -16.90 5.12 20.33
N PHE A 212 -17.11 4.00 19.60
CA PHE A 212 -16.21 3.59 18.52
C PHE A 212 -15.99 4.70 17.47
N PRO A 213 -14.74 5.13 17.19
CA PRO A 213 -14.49 6.26 16.29
C PRO A 213 -14.83 5.92 14.83
N ASP A 214 -15.28 6.93 14.07
CA ASP A 214 -15.49 6.81 12.63
C ASP A 214 -14.18 6.64 11.85
N ASN A 215 -14.28 6.13 10.61
CA ASN A 215 -13.15 6.15 9.68
C ASN A 215 -12.82 7.60 9.29
N ALA A 216 -11.53 7.94 9.23
CA ALA A 216 -11.06 9.28 8.92
C ALA A 216 -11.00 9.53 7.41
N MET A 217 -10.65 8.49 6.65
CA MET A 217 -10.63 8.49 5.18
C MET A 217 -11.47 7.31 4.66
N GLY A 218 -11.96 7.45 3.43
CA GLY A 218 -12.79 6.44 2.78
C GLY A 218 -14.25 6.42 3.23
N SER A 219 -15.00 5.38 2.88
CA SER A 219 -16.40 5.22 3.33
C SER A 219 -16.93 3.79 3.16
N TYR A 220 -17.57 3.25 4.20
CA TYR A 220 -18.32 2.00 4.14
C TYR A 220 -19.52 2.12 3.18
N LYS A 221 -20.36 3.14 3.41
CA LYS A 221 -21.54 3.47 2.61
C LYS A 221 -21.25 3.60 1.10
N LEU A 222 -20.14 4.25 0.72
CA LEU A 222 -19.77 4.45 -0.68
C LEU A 222 -19.48 3.13 -1.41
N LEU A 223 -18.84 2.18 -0.71
CA LEU A 223 -18.53 0.85 -1.26
C LEU A 223 -19.68 -0.14 -1.05
N GLY A 224 -20.69 0.19 -0.26
CA GLY A 224 -21.75 -0.75 0.14
C GLY A 224 -21.23 -1.87 1.03
N LEU A 225 -20.20 -1.58 1.84
CA LEU A 225 -19.72 -2.43 2.93
C LEU A 225 -20.59 -2.21 4.18
N PRO A 226 -20.77 -3.23 5.04
CA PRO A 226 -21.61 -3.09 6.22
C PRO A 226 -20.91 -2.25 7.29
N GLU A 227 -21.58 -1.21 7.75
CA GLU A 227 -21.03 -0.22 8.68
C GLU A 227 -21.39 -0.55 10.14
N ASP A 228 -22.65 -0.90 10.39
CA ASP A 228 -23.26 -1.08 11.72
C ASP A 228 -23.12 -2.51 12.28
N ILE A 229 -21.98 -3.15 12.02
CA ILE A 229 -21.64 -4.47 12.56
C ILE A 229 -20.19 -4.50 13.04
N CYS A 230 -19.88 -5.47 13.88
CA CYS A 230 -18.50 -5.79 14.27
C CYS A 230 -18.24 -7.30 14.28
N PHE A 231 -16.96 -7.64 14.09
CA PHE A 231 -16.42 -8.99 14.13
C PHE A 231 -15.41 -9.08 15.28
N GLU A 232 -15.47 -10.19 16.00
CA GLU A 232 -14.52 -10.58 17.04
C GLU A 232 -13.76 -11.86 16.59
N ARG A 233 -12.66 -12.17 17.25
CA ARG A 233 -11.68 -13.17 16.77
C ARG A 233 -12.25 -14.57 16.54
N TYR A 234 -13.19 -15.06 17.34
CA TYR A 234 -13.82 -16.37 17.13
C TYR A 234 -14.79 -16.34 15.94
N GLY A 235 -15.69 -15.35 15.88
CA GLY A 235 -16.60 -15.16 14.75
C GLY A 235 -15.91 -14.96 13.40
N ARG A 236 -14.68 -14.41 13.41
CA ARG A 236 -13.88 -14.12 12.21
C ARG A 236 -12.87 -15.22 11.83
N LEU A 237 -12.17 -15.83 12.79
CA LEU A 237 -11.09 -16.81 12.54
C LEU A 237 -11.47 -18.24 12.93
N GLY A 238 -12.51 -18.42 13.75
CA GLY A 238 -13.00 -19.72 14.20
C GLY A 238 -13.37 -20.70 13.09
N PRO A 239 -13.94 -20.27 11.94
CA PRO A 239 -14.14 -21.15 10.81
C PRO A 239 -12.87 -21.78 10.24
N TYR A 240 -11.68 -21.21 10.49
CA TYR A 240 -10.41 -21.57 9.86
C TYR A 240 -9.41 -22.34 10.74
N GLY A 241 -9.78 -22.58 12.01
CA GLY A 241 -8.99 -23.36 12.96
C GLY A 241 -8.81 -22.73 14.34
N TYR A 242 -9.12 -21.44 14.49
CA TYR A 242 -8.93 -20.70 15.75
C TYR A 242 -9.93 -21.15 16.82
N GLY A 243 -9.51 -21.25 18.08
CA GLY A 243 -10.39 -21.51 19.24
C GLY A 243 -10.73 -22.98 19.49
N TYR A 244 -9.99 -23.92 18.89
CA TYR A 244 -10.08 -25.36 19.20
C TYR A 244 -8.76 -26.11 19.00
N ALA A 245 -8.61 -27.19 19.77
CA ALA A 245 -7.39 -27.97 19.92
C ALA A 245 -6.89 -28.66 18.64
N LEU A 246 -5.56 -28.83 18.53
CA LEU A 246 -4.88 -29.55 17.45
C LEU A 246 -5.41 -30.97 17.21
N LYS A 247 -5.86 -31.66 18.27
CA LYS A 247 -6.45 -33.01 18.19
C LYS A 247 -7.75 -33.07 17.39
N TYR A 248 -8.49 -31.96 17.34
CA TYR A 248 -9.70 -31.77 16.53
C TYR A 248 -9.39 -31.06 15.19
N GLY A 249 -8.10 -30.84 14.89
CA GLY A 249 -7.62 -30.26 13.64
C GLY A 249 -7.72 -28.73 13.53
N GLY A 250 -7.96 -28.05 14.65
CA GLY A 250 -7.75 -26.60 14.78
C GLY A 250 -6.28 -26.24 14.91
N THR A 251 -5.98 -24.99 15.24
CA THR A 251 -4.60 -24.49 15.48
C THR A 251 -4.14 -24.66 16.92
N GLY A 252 -5.02 -25.03 17.86
CA GLY A 252 -4.70 -25.03 19.30
C GLY A 252 -4.42 -23.63 19.87
N THR A 253 -4.89 -22.58 19.19
CA THR A 253 -4.77 -21.17 19.62
C THR A 253 -6.13 -20.63 20.05
N GLY A 254 -6.14 -19.62 20.91
CA GLY A 254 -7.38 -18.95 21.33
C GLY A 254 -8.09 -19.60 22.52
N GLU A 255 -7.34 -20.24 23.40
CA GLU A 255 -7.83 -20.72 24.69
C GLU A 255 -7.82 -19.65 25.79
N ASP A 256 -7.13 -18.52 25.57
CA ASP A 256 -7.03 -17.41 26.51
C ASP A 256 -8.12 -16.32 26.30
N GLY A 257 -8.53 -15.70 27.41
CA GLY A 257 -9.43 -14.55 27.42
C GLY A 257 -10.92 -14.89 27.43
N ASP A 258 -11.74 -13.97 26.94
CA ASP A 258 -13.19 -14.07 26.97
C ASP A 258 -13.75 -14.99 25.88
N LYS A 259 -13.98 -16.26 26.21
CA LYS A 259 -14.55 -17.28 25.30
C LYS A 259 -16.08 -17.34 25.29
N GLU A 260 -16.80 -16.49 26.02
CA GLU A 260 -18.26 -16.66 26.18
C GLU A 260 -18.99 -16.60 24.82
N GLY A 261 -19.82 -17.62 24.54
CA GLY A 261 -20.59 -17.74 23.30
C GLY A 261 -19.80 -18.08 22.04
N SER A 262 -18.47 -18.29 22.11
CA SER A 262 -17.63 -18.57 20.93
C SER A 262 -18.01 -19.87 20.23
N GLU A 263 -18.58 -20.83 20.96
CA GLU A 263 -18.93 -22.15 20.42
C GLU A 263 -20.11 -22.11 19.43
N THR A 264 -20.84 -20.99 19.36
CA THR A 264 -21.87 -20.71 18.36
C THR A 264 -21.33 -20.73 16.92
N VAL A 265 -20.04 -20.42 16.71
CA VAL A 265 -19.38 -20.41 15.40
C VAL A 265 -19.42 -21.78 14.70
N TRP A 266 -19.29 -22.86 15.48
CA TRP A 266 -19.29 -24.24 14.94
C TRP A 266 -20.63 -24.95 15.10
N LYS A 267 -21.62 -24.38 15.81
CA LYS A 267 -22.94 -24.99 15.99
C LYS A 267 -23.72 -25.01 14.67
N ASN A 268 -23.96 -26.20 14.15
CA ASN A 268 -24.85 -26.42 13.01
C ASN A 268 -26.00 -27.37 13.42
N GLY A 269 -27.09 -26.79 13.93
CA GLY A 269 -28.15 -27.57 14.57
C GLY A 269 -27.64 -28.21 15.86
N SER A 270 -27.67 -29.54 15.93
CA SER A 270 -27.17 -30.33 17.05
C SER A 270 -25.70 -30.77 16.90
N GLU A 271 -25.07 -30.51 15.75
CA GLU A 271 -23.73 -30.96 15.42
C GLU A 271 -22.68 -29.84 15.52
N ILE A 272 -21.43 -30.23 15.78
CA ILE A 272 -20.27 -29.32 15.82
C ILE A 272 -19.52 -29.45 14.49
N ASN A 273 -19.59 -28.42 13.66
CA ASN A 273 -18.89 -28.31 12.37
C ASN A 273 -17.50 -27.70 12.57
N GLN A 274 -16.63 -28.40 13.30
CA GLN A 274 -15.19 -28.14 13.34
C GLN A 274 -14.52 -28.89 12.18
N VAL A 275 -13.60 -28.21 11.48
CA VAL A 275 -12.94 -28.75 10.29
C VAL A 275 -11.56 -29.29 10.70
N ASP A 276 -11.23 -30.51 10.26
CA ASP A 276 -9.89 -31.04 10.46
C ASP A 276 -8.94 -30.55 9.35
N TYR A 277 -8.09 -29.58 9.67
CA TYR A 277 -7.18 -28.98 8.70
C TYR A 277 -5.86 -29.76 8.46
N ARG A 278 -5.60 -30.84 9.21
CA ARG A 278 -4.26 -31.48 9.25
C ARG A 278 -3.81 -32.10 7.93
N ASN A 279 -4.76 -32.55 7.09
CA ASN A 279 -4.49 -33.25 5.83
C ASN A 279 -5.26 -32.63 4.65
N ILE A 280 -5.23 -31.30 4.56
CA ILE A 280 -5.92 -30.54 3.51
C ILE A 280 -4.96 -30.24 2.34
N ASP A 281 -5.44 -30.45 1.12
CA ASP A 281 -4.80 -29.96 -0.12
C ASP A 281 -5.69 -28.86 -0.71
N TRP A 282 -5.29 -27.61 -0.52
CA TRP A 282 -6.05 -26.47 -1.03
C TRP A 282 -6.05 -26.39 -2.57
N ALA A 283 -5.05 -26.95 -3.26
CA ALA A 283 -4.98 -26.91 -4.72
C ALA A 283 -5.99 -27.86 -5.36
N ASP A 284 -6.12 -29.08 -4.83
CA ASP A 284 -7.15 -30.03 -5.26
C ASP A 284 -8.56 -29.52 -4.93
N ILE A 285 -8.77 -28.95 -3.74
CA ILE A 285 -10.07 -28.44 -3.30
C ILE A 285 -10.54 -27.24 -4.15
N GLN A 286 -9.67 -26.25 -4.42
CA GLN A 286 -10.00 -25.14 -5.34
C GLN A 286 -10.31 -25.66 -6.76
N ARG A 287 -9.50 -26.59 -7.28
CA ARG A 287 -9.69 -27.20 -8.60
C ARG A 287 -11.01 -27.97 -8.71
N LYS A 288 -11.38 -28.76 -7.70
CA LYS A 288 -12.67 -29.46 -7.61
C LYS A 288 -13.85 -28.49 -7.56
N CYS A 289 -13.71 -27.39 -6.81
CA CYS A 289 -14.73 -26.34 -6.75
C CYS A 289 -14.94 -25.65 -8.10
N TYR A 290 -13.86 -25.25 -8.78
CA TYR A 290 -13.92 -24.69 -10.14
C TYR A 290 -14.54 -25.68 -11.13
N ASN A 291 -14.07 -26.93 -11.18
CA ASN A 291 -14.59 -27.95 -12.12
C ASN A 291 -16.09 -28.19 -11.94
N THR A 292 -16.58 -28.21 -10.70
CA THR A 292 -18.01 -28.35 -10.37
C THR A 292 -18.85 -27.18 -10.91
N ASN A 293 -18.26 -25.98 -10.94
CA ASN A 293 -18.87 -24.71 -11.34
C ASN A 293 -18.46 -24.23 -12.76
N LYS A 294 -17.68 -25.01 -13.52
CA LYS A 294 -16.99 -24.57 -14.75
C LYS A 294 -17.91 -23.90 -15.79
N ALA A 295 -19.15 -24.34 -15.90
CA ALA A 295 -20.16 -23.77 -16.80
C ALA A 295 -20.49 -22.28 -16.54
N ARG A 296 -20.20 -21.74 -15.35
CA ARG A 296 -20.41 -20.32 -15.00
C ARG A 296 -19.40 -19.38 -15.65
N PHE A 297 -18.24 -19.89 -16.06
CA PHE A 297 -17.08 -19.09 -16.45
C PHE A 297 -16.91 -19.05 -17.97
N LYS A 298 -16.21 -18.02 -18.46
CA LYS A 298 -15.75 -17.99 -19.85
C LYS A 298 -14.93 -19.24 -20.16
N PRO A 299 -15.02 -19.81 -21.38
CA PRO A 299 -14.15 -20.90 -21.77
C PRO A 299 -12.69 -20.42 -21.71
N GLU A 300 -11.81 -21.29 -21.19
CA GLU A 300 -10.38 -21.04 -21.17
C GLU A 300 -9.89 -20.83 -22.62
N PRO A 301 -9.01 -19.86 -22.90
CA PRO A 301 -8.36 -19.80 -24.20
C PRO A 301 -7.64 -21.13 -24.42
N SER A 302 -7.70 -21.67 -25.65
CA SER A 302 -6.91 -22.85 -26.02
C SER A 302 -5.48 -22.62 -25.55
N LYS A 303 -4.93 -23.55 -24.73
CA LYS A 303 -3.55 -23.45 -24.25
C LYS A 303 -2.69 -23.06 -25.44
N MET A 304 -2.08 -21.88 -25.36
CA MET A 304 -1.01 -21.56 -26.29
C MET A 304 0.02 -22.68 -26.12
N ASP A 305 0.60 -23.18 -27.21
CA ASP A 305 1.80 -24.01 -27.15
C ASP A 305 2.94 -23.13 -26.60
N ASN A 306 2.88 -22.89 -25.29
CA ASN A 306 3.96 -22.41 -24.47
C ASN A 306 4.98 -23.53 -24.47
N LYS A 307 5.76 -23.60 -25.56
CA LYS A 307 7.06 -24.25 -25.56
C LYS A 307 7.82 -23.59 -24.44
N GLU A 308 7.85 -24.26 -23.28
CA GLU A 308 8.41 -23.73 -22.06
C GLU A 308 9.85 -23.34 -22.37
N THR A 309 10.14 -22.03 -22.42
CA THR A 309 11.44 -21.51 -22.86
C THR A 309 12.60 -21.89 -21.93
N PHE A 310 12.30 -22.62 -20.86
CA PHE A 310 13.21 -23.12 -19.85
C PHE A 310 13.15 -24.64 -19.62
N SER A 311 12.21 -25.40 -20.24
CA SER A 311 12.22 -26.88 -20.12
C SER A 311 12.78 -27.53 -21.39
N ILE A 312 13.98 -28.12 -21.25
CA ILE A 312 14.56 -29.04 -22.23
C ILE A 312 14.00 -30.46 -22.03
N PHE A 313 13.32 -30.71 -20.90
CA PHE A 313 12.81 -32.01 -20.47
C PHE A 313 11.33 -31.95 -20.04
N SER A 314 10.43 -31.76 -21.00
CA SER A 314 9.02 -32.14 -20.85
C SER A 314 8.72 -33.35 -21.75
N ASN A 315 8.63 -34.53 -21.13
CA ASN A 315 8.32 -35.76 -21.86
C ASN A 315 6.92 -35.68 -22.48
N HIS A 316 6.81 -36.03 -23.76
CA HIS A 316 5.55 -36.08 -24.49
C HIS A 316 4.54 -37.02 -23.80
N TYR A 317 3.46 -36.44 -23.27
CA TYR A 317 2.18 -37.12 -23.16
C TYR A 317 1.29 -36.72 -24.33
N GLU A 318 0.67 -37.70 -24.99
CA GLU A 318 -0.14 -37.48 -26.19
C GLU A 318 -1.44 -36.76 -25.87
N ASP A 319 -1.59 -35.54 -26.40
CA ASP A 319 -2.86 -34.81 -26.34
C ASP A 319 -3.90 -35.47 -27.27
N GLN A 320 -4.91 -36.10 -26.68
CA GLN A 320 -6.08 -36.56 -27.42
C GLN A 320 -6.88 -35.36 -27.91
N LYS A 321 -6.84 -35.12 -29.24
CA LYS A 321 -7.66 -34.10 -29.92
C LYS A 321 -9.16 -34.36 -29.68
N THR A 322 -9.74 -33.65 -28.72
CA THR A 322 -11.19 -33.57 -28.55
C THR A 322 -11.75 -32.50 -29.49
N ASN A 323 -12.60 -32.92 -30.43
CA ASN A 323 -13.27 -32.01 -31.35
C ASN A 323 -14.30 -31.16 -30.58
N HIS A 324 -13.96 -29.91 -30.26
CA HIS A 324 -14.90 -28.97 -29.67
C HIS A 324 -15.96 -28.53 -30.68
N SER A 325 -17.13 -29.16 -30.60
CA SER A 325 -18.36 -28.61 -31.16
C SER A 325 -18.73 -27.32 -30.41
N SER A 326 -18.70 -26.19 -31.12
CA SER A 326 -19.09 -24.89 -30.57
C SER A 326 -20.60 -24.82 -30.34
N ILE A 327 -21.06 -25.25 -29.16
CA ILE A 327 -22.44 -25.05 -28.73
C ILE A 327 -22.61 -23.56 -28.37
N THR A 328 -23.17 -22.78 -29.29
CA THR A 328 -23.63 -21.42 -29.03
C THR A 328 -24.82 -21.45 -28.07
N LEU A 329 -24.55 -21.33 -26.77
CA LEU A 329 -25.56 -21.08 -25.75
C LEU A 329 -26.06 -19.62 -25.86
N PRO A 330 -27.37 -19.37 -25.99
CA PRO A 330 -27.90 -18.01 -26.02
C PRO A 330 -27.84 -17.32 -24.66
N HIS A 331 -27.46 -16.04 -24.64
CA HIS A 331 -27.75 -15.04 -23.61
C HIS A 331 -27.27 -15.24 -22.15
N THR A 332 -26.62 -16.34 -21.76
CA THR A 332 -26.01 -16.46 -20.42
C THR A 332 -24.75 -15.59 -20.26
N ARG A 333 -24.72 -14.69 -19.26
CA ARG A 333 -23.56 -13.84 -18.95
C ARG A 333 -22.50 -14.63 -18.18
N LEU A 334 -21.50 -15.14 -18.90
CA LEU A 334 -20.36 -15.87 -18.32
C LEU A 334 -19.46 -14.95 -17.47
N LEU A 335 -19.00 -15.48 -16.34
CA LEU A 335 -18.14 -14.80 -15.38
C LEU A 335 -16.66 -14.84 -15.80
N SER A 336 -15.93 -13.81 -15.41
CA SER A 336 -14.47 -13.77 -15.37
C SER A 336 -13.92 -14.57 -14.19
N ARG A 337 -12.72 -15.13 -14.31
CA ARG A 337 -11.94 -15.66 -13.18
C ARG A 337 -10.87 -14.66 -12.76
N THR A 338 -10.59 -14.60 -11.45
CA THR A 338 -9.58 -13.71 -10.86
C THR A 338 -8.59 -14.53 -10.03
N ALA A 339 -7.29 -14.44 -10.33
CA ALA A 339 -6.27 -14.98 -9.43
C ALA A 339 -6.03 -14.02 -8.25
N VAL A 340 -5.71 -14.56 -7.07
CA VAL A 340 -5.25 -13.79 -5.91
C VAL A 340 -3.90 -14.34 -5.49
N VAL A 341 -2.85 -13.60 -5.82
CA VAL A 341 -1.46 -14.03 -5.72
C VAL A 341 -0.84 -13.37 -4.49
N ILE A 342 -0.70 -14.16 -3.42
CA ILE A 342 -0.09 -13.75 -2.15
C ILE A 342 1.43 -13.79 -2.31
N ARG A 343 2.11 -12.67 -2.16
CA ARG A 343 3.57 -12.56 -2.27
C ARG A 343 4.25 -12.95 -0.95
N ALA A 344 5.17 -13.91 -1.01
CA ALA A 344 5.98 -14.37 0.13
C ALA A 344 7.44 -14.60 -0.29
N TRP A 345 8.26 -15.10 0.65
CA TRP A 345 9.67 -15.43 0.47
C TRP A 345 10.01 -16.77 1.16
N ASP A 346 11.11 -17.40 0.77
CA ASP A 346 11.44 -18.79 1.13
C ASP A 346 11.92 -18.99 2.58
N ASP A 347 12.36 -17.92 3.23
CA ASP A 347 12.61 -17.79 4.68
C ASP A 347 11.45 -17.11 5.44
N PHE A 348 10.21 -17.20 4.94
CA PHE A 348 9.03 -16.71 5.67
C PHE A 348 8.57 -17.72 6.72
N GLU A 349 8.59 -17.33 7.99
CA GLU A 349 8.09 -18.15 9.09
C GLU A 349 6.55 -18.05 9.16
N TYR A 350 5.86 -19.09 8.69
CA TYR A 350 4.41 -19.20 8.76
C TYR A 350 3.95 -19.53 10.19
N HIS A 351 3.47 -18.53 10.93
CA HIS A 351 2.81 -18.76 12.23
C HIS A 351 1.34 -19.16 12.05
N GLU A 352 0.71 -19.59 13.14
CA GLU A 352 -0.70 -20.02 13.16
C GLU A 352 -1.64 -18.91 12.65
N GLU A 353 -1.28 -17.65 12.89
CA GLU A 353 -2.04 -16.48 12.46
C GLU A 353 -2.00 -16.27 10.94
N ASP A 354 -0.83 -16.45 10.31
CA ASP A 354 -0.67 -16.41 8.85
C ASP A 354 -1.44 -17.56 8.18
N ILE A 355 -1.35 -18.76 8.76
CA ILE A 355 -2.10 -19.94 8.30
C ILE A 355 -3.61 -19.68 8.35
N LEU A 356 -4.14 -19.15 9.46
CA LEU A 356 -5.55 -18.79 9.60
C LEU A 356 -5.98 -17.75 8.55
N ASN A 357 -5.13 -16.76 8.26
CA ASN A 357 -5.42 -15.73 7.26
C ASN A 357 -5.45 -16.29 5.83
N ILE A 358 -4.50 -17.15 5.45
CA ILE A 358 -4.46 -17.78 4.12
C ILE A 358 -5.67 -18.72 3.95
N ARG A 359 -5.99 -19.55 4.96
CA ARG A 359 -7.19 -20.39 4.97
C ARG A 359 -8.47 -19.58 4.81
N ALA A 360 -8.56 -18.42 5.45
CA ALA A 360 -9.67 -17.49 5.30
C ALA A 360 -9.80 -17.00 3.86
N MET A 361 -8.71 -16.51 3.25
CA MET A 361 -8.71 -16.06 1.86
C MET A 361 -9.16 -17.16 0.89
N ILE A 362 -8.61 -18.38 0.98
CA ILE A 362 -8.98 -19.51 0.09
C ILE A 362 -10.46 -19.89 0.27
N SER A 363 -10.90 -20.02 1.52
CA SER A 363 -12.26 -20.43 1.87
C SER A 363 -13.31 -19.43 1.40
N GLU A 364 -13.07 -18.14 1.62
CA GLU A 364 -14.00 -17.06 1.33
C GLU A 364 -14.00 -16.69 -0.16
N LEU A 365 -12.82 -16.59 -0.79
CA LEU A 365 -12.70 -16.14 -2.17
C LEU A 365 -12.93 -17.27 -3.17
N SER A 366 -12.38 -18.47 -2.95
CA SER A 366 -12.54 -19.57 -3.90
C SER A 366 -13.78 -20.42 -3.60
N LEU A 367 -13.87 -21.03 -2.41
CA LEU A 367 -14.91 -22.04 -2.14
C LEU A 367 -16.30 -21.44 -1.95
N GLY A 368 -16.41 -20.33 -1.22
CA GLY A 368 -17.67 -19.64 -1.00
C GLY A 368 -18.26 -19.02 -2.27
N SER A 369 -17.42 -18.50 -3.16
CA SER A 369 -17.85 -17.94 -4.46
C SER A 369 -18.18 -19.00 -5.52
N GLY A 370 -17.80 -20.26 -5.30
CA GLY A 370 -17.89 -21.32 -6.31
C GLY A 370 -16.86 -21.17 -7.44
N GLY A 371 -15.62 -20.77 -7.11
CA GLY A 371 -14.48 -20.72 -8.02
C GLY A 371 -14.31 -19.44 -8.84
N GLU A 372 -14.93 -18.32 -8.42
CA GLU A 372 -14.72 -17.00 -9.06
C GLU A 372 -13.29 -16.48 -8.87
N TYR A 373 -12.72 -16.77 -7.70
CA TYR A 373 -11.34 -16.50 -7.37
C TYR A 373 -10.54 -17.81 -7.22
N ASP A 374 -9.24 -17.72 -7.48
CA ASP A 374 -8.27 -18.81 -7.27
C ASP A 374 -7.05 -18.24 -6.54
N VAL A 375 -6.73 -18.78 -5.36
CA VAL A 375 -5.68 -18.23 -4.49
C VAL A 375 -4.39 -19.01 -4.70
N HIS A 376 -3.29 -18.27 -4.91
CA HIS A 376 -1.94 -18.76 -5.15
C HIS A 376 -0.95 -18.06 -4.22
N ILE A 377 0.20 -18.69 -3.96
CA ILE A 377 1.33 -18.08 -3.25
C ILE A 377 2.51 -17.97 -4.21
N LEU A 378 3.07 -16.78 -4.37
CA LEU A 378 4.25 -16.53 -5.21
C LEU A 378 5.45 -16.26 -4.29
N VAL A 379 6.28 -17.29 -4.12
CA VAL A 379 7.39 -17.33 -3.16
C VAL A 379 8.70 -16.99 -3.87
N GLN A 380 9.38 -15.93 -3.42
CA GLN A 380 10.73 -15.64 -3.88
C GLN A 380 11.74 -16.60 -3.21
N VAL A 381 12.63 -17.19 -4.00
CA VAL A 381 13.85 -17.86 -3.51
C VAL A 381 14.96 -16.81 -3.34
N LYS A 382 15.53 -16.70 -2.13
CA LYS A 382 16.63 -15.76 -1.84
C LYS A 382 18.01 -16.37 -2.08
N ASP A 383 18.28 -17.57 -1.58
CA ASP A 383 19.56 -18.26 -1.83
C ASP A 383 19.46 -19.12 -3.10
N GLU A 384 19.57 -18.41 -4.23
CA GLU A 384 19.53 -18.97 -5.57
C GLU A 384 20.77 -19.80 -5.93
N ALA A 385 21.88 -19.63 -5.20
CA ALA A 385 23.11 -20.38 -5.41
C ALA A 385 23.06 -21.78 -4.77
N ALA A 386 22.46 -21.88 -3.58
CA ALA A 386 22.15 -23.17 -2.95
C ALA A 386 20.92 -23.85 -3.58
N ASN A 387 19.94 -23.07 -4.05
CA ASN A 387 18.65 -23.58 -4.56
C ASN A 387 18.37 -23.07 -5.99
N PRO A 388 19.07 -23.59 -7.02
CA PRO A 388 18.84 -23.22 -8.42
C PRO A 388 17.55 -23.86 -8.98
N ILE A 389 16.40 -23.40 -8.48
CA ILE A 389 15.05 -23.95 -8.75
C ILE A 389 14.63 -23.98 -10.22
N TRP A 390 15.33 -23.27 -11.11
CA TRP A 390 15.08 -23.26 -12.55
C TRP A 390 15.90 -24.30 -13.33
N ALA A 391 16.85 -24.98 -12.67
CA ALA A 391 17.77 -25.91 -13.29
C ALA A 391 17.41 -27.38 -13.07
N ASP A 392 16.70 -27.71 -11.98
CA ASP A 392 16.43 -29.08 -11.55
C ASP A 392 15.10 -29.17 -10.79
N SER A 393 14.25 -30.14 -11.14
CA SER A 393 12.92 -30.33 -10.56
C SER A 393 12.95 -30.90 -9.14
N ASP A 394 13.93 -31.73 -8.82
CA ASP A 394 14.05 -32.34 -7.49
C ASP A 394 14.52 -31.30 -6.47
N ILE A 395 15.35 -30.34 -6.90
CA ILE A 395 15.71 -29.14 -6.13
C ILE A 395 14.47 -28.26 -5.91
N TYR A 396 13.67 -27.98 -6.97
CA TYR A 396 12.43 -27.20 -6.85
C TYR A 396 11.49 -27.80 -5.80
N GLU A 397 11.17 -29.10 -5.93
CA GLU A 397 10.26 -29.80 -5.00
C GLU A 397 10.83 -29.87 -3.59
N LYS A 398 12.13 -30.14 -3.43
CA LYS A 398 12.78 -30.15 -2.11
C LYS A 398 12.70 -28.79 -1.43
N HIS A 399 12.95 -27.69 -2.16
CA HIS A 399 12.89 -26.35 -1.60
C HIS A 399 11.46 -25.96 -1.22
N LEU A 400 10.49 -26.22 -2.10
CA LEU A 400 9.07 -26.03 -1.84
C LEU A 400 8.61 -26.77 -0.57
N ASN A 401 9.03 -28.02 -0.40
CA ASN A 401 8.67 -28.82 0.77
C ASN A 401 9.28 -28.31 2.09
N ASN A 402 10.44 -27.64 2.04
CA ASN A 402 11.10 -27.07 3.21
C ASN A 402 10.56 -25.69 3.60
N SER A 403 10.24 -24.85 2.61
CA SER A 403 9.85 -23.45 2.81
C SER A 403 8.35 -23.20 2.99
N VAL A 404 7.48 -24.14 2.62
CA VAL A 404 6.02 -23.92 2.62
C VAL A 404 5.25 -25.00 3.41
N PRO A 405 4.28 -24.62 4.26
CA PRO A 405 3.40 -25.55 4.96
C PRO A 405 2.68 -26.50 4.00
N GLN A 406 2.56 -27.77 4.41
CA GLN A 406 2.07 -28.86 3.55
C GLN A 406 0.75 -28.54 2.84
N GLU A 407 -0.20 -27.88 3.52
CA GLU A 407 -1.52 -27.56 2.95
C GLU A 407 -1.49 -26.57 1.78
N PHE A 408 -0.44 -25.73 1.68
CA PHE A 408 -0.32 -24.68 0.66
C PHE A 408 0.67 -25.00 -0.47
N ARG A 409 1.40 -26.12 -0.43
CA ARG A 409 2.44 -26.44 -1.42
C ARG A 409 1.89 -26.50 -2.85
N GLY A 410 0.73 -27.13 -3.05
CA GLY A 410 0.09 -27.26 -4.36
C GLY A 410 -0.45 -25.95 -4.97
N ILE A 411 -0.56 -24.87 -4.17
CA ILE A 411 -0.96 -23.53 -4.66
C ILE A 411 0.24 -22.57 -4.74
N THR A 412 1.46 -23.07 -4.58
CA THR A 412 2.67 -22.25 -4.57
C THR A 412 3.42 -22.32 -5.89
N THR A 413 3.86 -21.17 -6.38
CA THR A 413 4.86 -21.03 -7.45
C THR A 413 6.12 -20.39 -6.87
N LEU A 414 7.27 -21.04 -7.02
CA LEU A 414 8.56 -20.45 -6.66
C LEU A 414 9.09 -19.59 -7.82
N TRP A 415 9.75 -18.47 -7.52
CA TRP A 415 10.45 -17.65 -8.50
C TRP A 415 11.79 -17.10 -7.97
N SER A 416 12.68 -16.72 -8.87
CA SER A 416 14.03 -16.22 -8.54
C SER A 416 14.40 -14.94 -9.32
N VAL A 417 15.34 -14.14 -8.80
CA VAL A 417 15.85 -12.95 -9.49
C VAL A 417 16.62 -13.37 -10.77
N THR A 418 17.33 -14.50 -10.75
CA THR A 418 17.98 -15.07 -11.94
C THR A 418 16.98 -15.35 -13.07
N GLN A 419 15.82 -15.95 -12.76
CA GLN A 419 14.77 -16.17 -13.76
C GLN A 419 14.24 -14.86 -14.34
N MET A 420 14.03 -13.83 -13.49
CA MET A 420 13.59 -12.52 -13.95
C MET A 420 14.67 -11.81 -14.79
N LEU A 421 15.94 -11.97 -14.46
CA LEU A 421 17.06 -11.43 -15.24
C LEU A 421 17.17 -12.12 -16.61
N MET A 422 17.00 -13.44 -16.68
CA MET A 422 16.97 -14.19 -17.94
C MET A 422 15.82 -13.73 -18.85
N MET A 423 14.63 -13.53 -18.28
CA MET A 423 13.44 -13.09 -19.01
C MET A 423 13.52 -11.63 -19.47
N TYR A 424 13.92 -10.73 -18.57
CA TYR A 424 13.93 -9.29 -18.76
C TYR A 424 15.36 -8.74 -18.89
N GLN A 425 16.19 -9.45 -19.66
CA GLN A 425 17.59 -9.08 -19.93
C GLN A 425 17.73 -7.70 -20.58
N GLY A 426 18.84 -7.00 -20.31
CA GLY A 426 19.19 -5.76 -21.00
C GLY A 426 18.44 -4.50 -20.53
N ILE A 427 17.74 -4.55 -19.40
CA ILE A 427 17.25 -3.36 -18.71
C ILE A 427 18.44 -2.59 -18.14
N PHE A 428 18.49 -1.28 -18.38
CA PHE A 428 19.51 -0.42 -17.78
C PHE A 428 19.18 -0.17 -16.30
N ASP A 429 20.10 -0.50 -15.41
CA ASP A 429 19.91 -0.29 -13.98
C ASP A 429 20.36 1.12 -13.56
N THR A 430 19.44 1.89 -12.99
CA THR A 430 19.67 3.24 -12.43
C THR A 430 20.36 3.22 -11.07
N PHE A 431 20.31 2.09 -10.34
CA PHE A 431 20.80 1.94 -8.97
C PHE A 431 20.32 3.04 -8.00
N GLU A 432 19.08 3.53 -8.13
CA GLU A 432 18.51 4.63 -7.31
C GLU A 432 18.58 4.36 -5.78
N ARG A 433 18.73 3.09 -5.38
CA ARG A 433 18.88 2.63 -3.99
C ARG A 433 20.23 1.99 -3.68
N GLY A 434 21.22 2.10 -4.58
CA GLY A 434 22.51 1.42 -4.47
C GLY A 434 22.56 0.05 -5.15
N PRO A 435 23.74 -0.59 -5.19
CA PRO A 435 23.97 -1.84 -5.91
C PRO A 435 23.23 -3.05 -5.32
N ASP A 436 22.92 -3.01 -4.02
CA ASP A 436 22.28 -4.12 -3.29
C ASP A 436 20.78 -4.25 -3.59
N LEU A 437 20.19 -3.28 -4.30
CA LEU A 437 18.78 -3.26 -4.70
C LEU A 437 18.65 -3.09 -6.23
N PRO A 438 19.06 -4.10 -7.01
CA PRO A 438 19.03 -4.06 -8.48
C PRO A 438 17.60 -4.09 -9.03
N VAL A 439 17.45 -3.73 -10.30
CA VAL A 439 16.16 -3.55 -10.99
C VAL A 439 15.32 -4.83 -11.07
N HIS A 440 15.95 -6.01 -11.16
CA HIS A 440 15.29 -7.31 -11.11
C HIS A 440 15.03 -7.83 -9.69
N GLY A 441 15.64 -7.21 -8.68
CA GLY A 441 15.57 -7.66 -7.28
C GLY A 441 14.18 -7.46 -6.65
N PRO A 442 13.91 -8.09 -5.48
CA PRO A 442 12.59 -8.16 -4.85
C PRO A 442 12.11 -6.85 -4.19
N TYR A 443 12.69 -5.72 -4.59
CA TYR A 443 12.24 -4.39 -4.21
C TYR A 443 11.69 -3.66 -5.44
N ARG A 444 12.47 -3.60 -6.52
CA ARG A 444 12.16 -2.87 -7.76
C ARG A 444 11.53 -3.75 -8.84
N GLY A 445 11.93 -5.02 -8.88
CA GLY A 445 11.51 -6.02 -9.86
C GLY A 445 10.27 -6.82 -9.46
N LEU A 446 9.62 -6.54 -8.32
CA LEU A 446 8.49 -7.34 -7.81
C LEU A 446 7.39 -7.59 -8.85
N GLN A 447 7.05 -6.59 -9.67
CA GLN A 447 6.03 -6.76 -10.71
C GLN A 447 6.48 -7.65 -11.88
N MET A 448 7.78 -7.91 -12.07
CA MET A 448 8.30 -8.81 -13.10
C MET A 448 7.86 -10.26 -12.89
N ALA A 449 7.86 -10.72 -11.63
CA ALA A 449 7.39 -12.05 -11.26
C ALA A 449 5.87 -12.17 -11.46
N MET A 450 5.12 -11.13 -11.05
CA MET A 450 3.67 -11.04 -11.26
C MET A 450 3.27 -11.01 -12.74
N GLN A 451 4.04 -10.29 -13.56
CA GLN A 451 3.93 -10.27 -15.03
C GLN A 451 4.17 -11.67 -15.63
N HIS A 452 5.18 -12.40 -15.15
CA HIS A 452 5.46 -13.75 -15.63
C HIS A 452 4.37 -14.74 -15.25
N PHE A 453 3.91 -14.70 -13.98
CA PHE A 453 2.80 -15.52 -13.50
C PHE A 453 1.54 -15.32 -14.36
N ALA A 454 1.16 -14.08 -14.64
CA ALA A 454 0.00 -13.78 -15.49
C ALA A 454 0.17 -14.18 -16.97
N TYR A 455 1.41 -14.30 -17.45
CA TYR A 455 1.70 -14.88 -18.77
C TYR A 455 1.58 -16.42 -18.77
N GLN A 456 1.98 -17.09 -17.69
CA GLN A 456 1.85 -18.54 -17.52
C GLN A 456 0.42 -19.01 -17.26
N HIS A 457 -0.43 -18.15 -16.69
CA HIS A 457 -1.82 -18.45 -16.31
C HIS A 457 -2.85 -17.71 -17.18
N PRO A 458 -3.05 -18.10 -18.45
CA PRO A 458 -3.98 -17.44 -19.36
C PRO A 458 -5.47 -17.64 -19.02
N GLU A 459 -5.82 -18.48 -18.05
CA GLU A 459 -7.18 -18.79 -17.59
C GLU A 459 -7.85 -17.69 -16.75
N TYR A 460 -7.08 -16.70 -16.23
CA TYR A 460 -7.61 -15.59 -15.45
C TYR A 460 -7.71 -14.29 -16.27
N ASP A 461 -8.79 -13.54 -16.10
CA ASP A 461 -8.95 -12.20 -16.70
C ASP A 461 -8.30 -11.11 -15.84
N PHE A 462 -8.21 -11.34 -14.53
CA PHE A 462 -7.75 -10.37 -13.52
C PHE A 462 -6.87 -11.04 -12.47
N PHE A 463 -6.00 -10.26 -11.84
CA PHE A 463 -5.05 -10.73 -10.85
C PHE A 463 -4.95 -9.71 -9.72
N TRP A 464 -5.21 -10.13 -8.48
CA TRP A 464 -4.77 -9.40 -7.30
C TRP A 464 -3.32 -9.80 -7.01
N HIS A 465 -2.42 -8.81 -7.00
CA HIS A 465 -1.14 -8.92 -6.32
C HIS A 465 -1.39 -8.50 -4.86
N TRP A 466 -1.08 -9.37 -3.90
CA TRP A 466 -1.47 -9.20 -2.49
C TRP A 466 -0.28 -9.43 -1.56
N GLU A 467 -0.08 -8.54 -0.59
CA GLU A 467 1.02 -8.67 0.37
C GLU A 467 0.62 -9.54 1.57
N ILE A 468 1.50 -10.47 1.96
CA ILE A 468 1.23 -11.46 3.01
C ILE A 468 1.02 -10.83 4.41
N ASP A 469 1.45 -9.59 4.63
CA ASP A 469 1.29 -8.81 5.86
C ASP A 469 0.01 -7.95 5.89
N ILE A 470 -0.96 -8.19 5.00
CA ILE A 470 -2.30 -7.57 5.07
C ILE A 470 -3.27 -8.46 5.85
N ARG A 471 -4.11 -7.85 6.69
CA ARG A 471 -5.26 -8.51 7.36
C ARG A 471 -6.56 -7.76 7.14
N TYR A 472 -7.68 -8.48 7.23
CA TYR A 472 -9.02 -7.92 7.16
C TYR A 472 -9.95 -8.54 8.22
N THR A 473 -10.49 -7.73 9.11
CA THR A 473 -11.43 -8.19 10.18
C THR A 473 -12.81 -8.56 9.63
N GLY A 474 -13.16 -8.14 8.42
CA GLY A 474 -14.39 -8.53 7.73
C GLY A 474 -14.20 -9.72 6.78
N HIS A 475 -15.17 -9.92 5.89
CA HIS A 475 -15.19 -11.01 4.92
C HIS A 475 -14.59 -10.58 3.55
N TYR A 476 -13.50 -11.22 3.13
CA TYR A 476 -12.73 -10.97 1.90
C TYR A 476 -13.59 -10.97 0.62
N TYR A 477 -14.46 -11.95 0.41
CA TYR A 477 -15.37 -11.93 -0.75
C TYR A 477 -16.26 -10.68 -0.80
N ASN A 478 -16.80 -10.25 0.35
CA ASN A 478 -17.61 -9.04 0.43
C ASN A 478 -16.77 -7.80 0.11
N LEU A 479 -15.54 -7.72 0.63
CA LEU A 479 -14.59 -6.65 0.29
C LEU A 479 -14.31 -6.61 -1.22
N PHE A 480 -13.85 -7.72 -1.81
CA PHE A 480 -13.36 -7.76 -3.19
C PHE A 480 -14.51 -7.51 -4.19
N SER A 481 -15.65 -8.19 -4.05
CA SER A 481 -16.81 -8.01 -4.94
C SER A 481 -17.37 -6.58 -4.91
N LYS A 482 -17.40 -5.93 -3.74
CA LYS A 482 -17.82 -4.53 -3.59
C LYS A 482 -16.83 -3.55 -4.20
N ILE A 483 -15.53 -3.75 -3.96
CA ILE A 483 -14.44 -2.99 -4.57
C ILE A 483 -14.53 -3.05 -6.11
N GLU A 484 -14.66 -4.24 -6.69
CA GLU A 484 -14.72 -4.44 -8.14
C GLU A 484 -15.98 -3.83 -8.75
N SER A 485 -17.14 -4.04 -8.13
CA SER A 485 -18.43 -3.47 -8.57
C SER A 485 -18.41 -1.94 -8.53
N TRP A 486 -17.95 -1.35 -7.43
CA TRP A 486 -17.83 0.10 -7.29
C TRP A 486 -16.85 0.71 -8.32
N SER A 487 -15.71 0.04 -8.56
CA SER A 487 -14.70 0.46 -9.53
C SER A 487 -15.20 0.36 -10.97
N ALA A 488 -15.97 -0.68 -11.30
CA ALA A 488 -16.62 -0.82 -12.61
C ALA A 488 -17.60 0.32 -12.88
N ASN A 489 -18.32 0.79 -11.86
CA ASN A 489 -19.27 1.91 -11.98
C ASN A 489 -18.60 3.30 -12.10
N GLN A 490 -17.29 3.44 -11.86
CA GLN A 490 -16.63 4.74 -11.99
C GLN A 490 -16.45 5.16 -13.47
N PRO A 491 -16.90 6.37 -13.88
CA PRO A 491 -16.67 6.90 -15.22
C PRO A 491 -15.23 7.36 -15.39
N ARG A 492 -14.66 7.18 -16.59
CA ARG A 492 -13.28 7.58 -16.94
C ARG A 492 -13.07 9.10 -16.88
N LYS A 493 -14.13 9.90 -17.07
CA LYS A 493 -14.08 11.38 -16.99
C LYS A 493 -13.74 11.84 -15.56
N GLY A 494 -12.63 12.56 -15.41
CA GLY A 494 -12.12 13.03 -14.12
C GLY A 494 -11.59 11.92 -13.21
N LEU A 495 -11.34 10.71 -13.73
CA LEU A 495 -11.06 9.52 -12.92
C LEU A 495 -9.67 9.55 -12.29
N TRP A 496 -8.66 9.97 -13.05
CA TRP A 496 -7.28 10.08 -12.57
C TRP A 496 -7.16 11.16 -11.49
N GLU A 497 -7.88 12.27 -11.67
CA GLU A 497 -7.93 13.40 -10.77
C GLU A 497 -8.61 13.01 -9.45
N ARG A 498 -9.69 12.21 -9.49
CA ARG A 498 -10.28 11.65 -8.26
C ARG A 498 -9.38 10.59 -7.62
N SER A 499 -8.72 9.77 -8.43
CA SER A 499 -7.86 8.70 -7.93
C SER A 499 -6.56 9.23 -7.31
N SER A 500 -6.14 10.44 -7.62
CA SER A 500 -4.94 11.08 -7.03
C SER A 500 -5.23 11.84 -5.73
N ARG A 501 -6.30 11.50 -4.99
CA ARG A 501 -6.82 12.25 -3.83
C ARG A 501 -7.38 11.32 -2.76
N PHE A 502 -7.10 11.59 -1.49
CA PHE A 502 -7.82 10.95 -0.37
C PHE A 502 -9.21 11.56 -0.22
N TYR A 503 -10.23 10.71 -0.10
CA TYR A 503 -11.60 11.13 0.21
C TYR A 503 -11.81 11.13 1.73
N ILE A 504 -12.07 12.31 2.30
CA ILE A 504 -12.33 12.55 3.73
C ILE A 504 -13.78 13.05 3.84
N PRO A 505 -14.75 12.21 4.22
CA PRO A 505 -16.17 12.56 4.17
C PRO A 505 -16.54 13.80 4.99
N SER A 506 -15.90 14.01 6.15
CA SER A 506 -16.15 15.16 7.03
C SER A 506 -15.79 16.51 6.42
N VAL A 507 -14.85 16.55 5.46
CA VAL A 507 -14.44 17.79 4.76
C VAL A 507 -15.03 17.88 3.36
N HIS A 508 -15.17 16.75 2.67
CA HIS A 508 -15.57 16.72 1.25
C HIS A 508 -17.07 16.53 1.03
N GLY A 509 -17.84 16.25 2.09
CA GLY A 509 -19.25 15.92 1.99
C GLY A 509 -19.48 14.57 1.30
N THR A 510 -20.50 14.50 0.46
CA THR A 510 -20.84 13.31 -0.33
C THR A 510 -19.86 13.06 -1.49
N TRP A 511 -19.90 11.86 -2.07
CA TRP A 511 -19.07 11.51 -3.23
C TRP A 511 -19.35 12.40 -4.46
N GLU A 512 -20.57 12.88 -4.65
CA GLU A 512 -20.92 13.79 -5.75
C GLU A 512 -20.39 15.21 -5.52
N GLU A 513 -20.40 15.69 -4.28
CA GLU A 513 -19.76 16.97 -3.90
C GLU A 513 -18.24 16.87 -4.06
N PHE A 514 -17.63 15.76 -3.64
CA PHE A 514 -16.21 15.46 -3.90
C PHE A 514 -15.89 15.43 -5.41
N LYS A 515 -16.67 14.71 -6.23
CA LYS A 515 -16.51 14.70 -7.70
C LYS A 515 -16.55 16.11 -8.28
N GLN A 516 -17.48 16.95 -7.84
CA GLN A 516 -17.62 18.33 -8.31
C GLN A 516 -16.46 19.22 -7.85
N MET A 517 -16.02 19.08 -6.59
CA MET A 517 -14.86 19.79 -6.05
C MET A 517 -13.60 19.46 -6.85
N VAL A 518 -13.32 18.16 -7.09
CA VAL A 518 -12.16 17.73 -7.87
C VAL A 518 -12.18 18.29 -9.30
N ARG A 519 -13.36 18.34 -9.93
CA ARG A 519 -13.53 18.97 -11.25
C ARG A 519 -13.15 20.45 -11.22
N VAL A 520 -13.73 21.22 -10.31
CA VAL A 520 -13.45 22.66 -10.13
C VAL A 520 -11.97 22.91 -9.85
N HIS A 521 -11.37 22.13 -8.96
CA HIS A 521 -9.96 22.24 -8.58
C HIS A 521 -8.99 21.90 -9.71
N SER A 522 -9.37 21.01 -10.63
CA SER A 522 -8.53 20.65 -11.78
C SER A 522 -8.66 21.65 -12.94
N GLU A 523 -9.89 22.12 -13.21
CA GLU A 523 -10.19 23.08 -14.29
C GLU A 523 -9.68 24.50 -13.99
N ILE A 524 -9.85 25.01 -12.77
CA ILE A 524 -9.50 26.41 -12.39
C ILE A 524 -8.13 26.48 -11.68
N GLY A 525 -7.63 25.34 -11.20
CA GLY A 525 -6.48 25.25 -10.32
C GLY A 525 -6.80 25.68 -8.88
N THR A 526 -6.14 25.07 -7.89
CA THR A 526 -6.22 25.56 -6.50
C THR A 526 -5.01 26.39 -6.15
N ALA A 527 -5.22 27.32 -5.22
CA ALA A 527 -4.16 28.16 -4.73
C ALA A 527 -3.49 27.45 -3.52
N SER A 528 -2.51 26.59 -3.83
CA SER A 528 -1.76 25.68 -2.94
C SER A 528 -1.16 26.34 -1.67
N PRO A 529 -0.94 25.61 -0.55
CA PRO A 529 -0.21 26.08 0.64
C PRO A 529 1.17 26.72 0.37
N ASP A 530 1.83 26.37 -0.74
CA ASP A 530 3.07 27.02 -1.22
C ASP A 530 2.99 28.56 -1.33
N LYS A 531 1.77 29.12 -1.36
CA LYS A 531 1.44 30.55 -1.16
C LYS A 531 2.34 31.26 -0.14
N VAL A 532 2.52 30.67 1.05
CA VAL A 532 3.13 31.38 2.18
C VAL A 532 4.64 31.53 1.99
N LEU A 533 5.31 30.50 1.46
CA LEU A 533 6.77 30.51 1.28
C LEU A 533 7.23 31.26 0.03
N THR A 534 6.41 31.27 -1.04
CA THR A 534 6.76 31.89 -2.33
C THR A 534 6.38 33.36 -2.45
N SER A 535 5.33 33.81 -1.77
CA SER A 535 4.93 35.24 -1.75
C SER A 535 6.02 36.17 -1.20
N ILE A 536 6.88 35.67 -0.30
CA ILE A 536 8.04 36.37 0.25
C ILE A 536 9.11 36.67 -0.82
N ARG A 537 9.12 35.95 -1.96
CA ARG A 537 10.17 36.02 -2.99
C ARG A 537 9.81 36.79 -4.26
N GLY A 538 8.61 37.39 -4.34
CA GLY A 538 8.24 38.33 -5.41
C GLY A 538 8.17 37.74 -6.84
N ALA A 539 8.12 36.42 -6.98
CA ALA A 539 7.93 35.78 -8.28
C ALA A 539 6.48 35.95 -8.78
N LYS A 540 6.29 36.23 -10.07
CA LYS A 540 4.94 36.30 -10.66
C LYS A 540 4.32 34.90 -10.73
N PHE A 541 3.13 34.79 -10.17
CA PHE A 541 2.36 33.55 -10.10
C PHE A 541 1.90 33.07 -11.49
N VAL A 542 1.85 31.76 -11.67
CA VAL A 542 1.15 31.10 -12.78
C VAL A 542 0.24 30.05 -12.16
N GLN A 543 -1.08 30.24 -12.26
CA GLN A 543 -2.02 29.14 -12.03
C GLN A 543 -1.76 28.12 -13.14
N ARG A 544 -1.25 26.94 -12.77
CA ARG A 544 -1.11 25.82 -13.70
C ARG A 544 -2.42 25.04 -13.70
N GLU A 545 -3.30 25.39 -14.65
CA GLU A 545 -4.42 24.55 -15.04
C GLU A 545 -3.91 23.12 -15.30
N GLU A 546 -4.52 22.10 -14.67
CA GLU A 546 -4.12 20.71 -14.90
C GLU A 546 -5.00 20.15 -16.01
N LYS A 547 -4.41 19.93 -17.20
CA LYS A 547 -5.11 19.31 -18.32
C LYS A 547 -5.62 17.92 -17.89
N PRO A 548 -6.94 17.68 -17.84
CA PRO A 548 -7.48 16.40 -17.40
C PRO A 548 -7.03 15.24 -18.28
N ILE A 549 -6.84 14.07 -17.68
CA ILE A 549 -6.43 12.87 -18.42
C ILE A 549 -7.65 12.27 -19.11
N TRP A 550 -7.59 12.22 -20.45
CA TRP A 550 -8.67 11.74 -21.31
C TRP A 550 -8.13 10.83 -22.41
N GLY A 551 -8.05 9.53 -22.08
CA GLY A 551 -7.39 8.53 -22.93
C GLY A 551 -5.88 8.40 -22.66
N PRO A 552 -5.12 7.80 -23.58
CA PRO A 552 -3.70 7.48 -23.39
C PRO A 552 -2.82 8.72 -23.29
N LYS A 553 -1.99 8.83 -22.24
CA LYS A 553 -1.00 9.91 -22.10
C LYS A 553 0.36 9.43 -22.59
N ARG A 554 0.57 9.54 -23.90
CA ARG A 554 1.80 9.09 -24.58
C ARG A 554 3.05 9.80 -24.07
N THR A 555 4.17 9.09 -24.09
CA THR A 555 5.51 9.66 -23.93
C THR A 555 5.82 10.67 -25.05
N GLN A 556 6.72 11.61 -24.77
CA GLN A 556 7.09 12.71 -25.69
C GLN A 556 7.74 12.18 -26.98
N HIS A 557 8.55 11.14 -26.83
CA HIS A 557 9.33 10.48 -27.87
C HIS A 557 8.55 9.31 -28.49
N LYS A 558 8.47 9.27 -29.83
CA LYS A 558 7.68 8.23 -30.55
C LYS A 558 8.36 6.87 -30.56
N GLU A 559 9.68 6.86 -30.45
CA GLU A 559 10.52 5.68 -30.29
C GLU A 559 10.18 4.90 -29.01
N ASP A 560 9.65 5.57 -27.98
CA ASP A 560 9.20 4.97 -26.73
C ASP A 560 7.76 4.42 -26.82
N TRP A 561 7.05 4.61 -27.94
CA TRP A 561 5.69 4.08 -28.07
C TRP A 561 5.72 2.56 -28.29
N PHE A 562 4.79 1.84 -27.65
CA PHE A 562 4.70 0.38 -27.68
C PHE A 562 3.25 -0.07 -27.89
N GLU A 563 3.02 -0.99 -28.85
CA GLU A 563 1.74 -1.69 -29.14
C GLU A 563 0.47 -0.84 -29.00
N THR A 564 0.53 0.40 -29.51
CA THR A 564 -0.45 1.47 -29.26
C THR A 564 -1.78 1.31 -29.99
N GLU A 565 -1.88 0.32 -30.88
CA GLU A 565 -2.96 0.19 -31.86
C GLU A 565 -4.29 -0.27 -31.22
N ASN A 566 -4.21 -0.95 -30.08
CA ASN A 566 -5.36 -1.54 -29.37
C ASN A 566 -5.80 -0.73 -28.14
N ASP A 567 -5.22 0.45 -27.92
CA ASP A 567 -5.48 1.24 -26.71
C ASP A 567 -6.85 1.93 -26.71
N PRO A 568 -7.50 2.11 -25.55
CA PRO A 568 -8.83 2.72 -25.46
C PRO A 568 -8.85 4.17 -25.98
N VAL A 569 -9.53 4.39 -27.11
CA VAL A 569 -9.79 5.73 -27.66
C VAL A 569 -11.08 6.29 -27.04
N PRO A 570 -11.09 7.54 -26.52
CA PRO A 570 -12.30 8.17 -26.02
C PRO A 570 -13.35 8.36 -27.15
N PRO A 571 -14.63 8.04 -26.93
CA PRO A 571 -15.66 8.13 -27.98
C PRO A 571 -16.11 9.58 -28.28
N THR A 572 -15.79 10.51 -27.39
CA THR A 572 -16.16 11.94 -27.48
C THR A 572 -15.04 12.81 -26.91
N SER A 573 -15.13 14.14 -27.05
CA SER A 573 -14.22 15.05 -26.33
C SER A 573 -14.60 15.14 -24.85
N TYR A 574 -13.62 15.48 -24.00
CA TYR A 574 -13.78 15.52 -22.54
C TYR A 574 -14.98 16.37 -22.10
N GLU A 575 -15.23 17.49 -22.76
CA GLU A 575 -16.30 18.43 -22.45
C GLU A 575 -17.68 17.84 -22.77
N LYS A 576 -17.77 17.03 -23.84
CA LYS A 576 -19.03 16.46 -24.36
C LYS A 576 -19.49 15.19 -23.63
N ASP A 577 -18.59 14.44 -23.01
CA ASP A 577 -18.96 13.25 -22.25
C ASP A 577 -19.75 13.61 -20.98
N THR A 578 -20.92 12.98 -20.81
CA THR A 578 -21.80 13.13 -19.64
C THR A 578 -21.52 12.02 -18.61
N TYR A 579 -20.25 11.73 -18.35
CA TYR A 579 -19.77 10.65 -17.47
C TYR A 579 -20.24 9.25 -17.92
N GLN A 580 -20.24 8.99 -19.23
CA GLN A 580 -20.71 7.72 -19.79
C GLN A 580 -19.55 6.77 -20.12
N TRP A 581 -18.42 7.30 -20.60
CA TRP A 581 -17.31 6.44 -21.02
C TRP A 581 -16.69 5.67 -19.84
N GLY A 582 -16.65 4.34 -19.99
CA GLY A 582 -16.08 3.40 -19.02
C GLY A 582 -16.98 3.02 -17.84
N VAL A 583 -18.24 3.45 -17.79
CA VAL A 583 -19.20 2.94 -16.78
C VAL A 583 -19.58 1.50 -17.12
N GLY A 584 -19.52 0.61 -16.13
CA GLY A 584 -19.72 -0.84 -16.31
C GLY A 584 -18.50 -1.61 -16.84
N GLU A 585 -17.45 -0.90 -17.29
CA GLU A 585 -16.16 -1.48 -17.66
C GLU A 585 -15.35 -1.80 -16.39
N SER A 586 -14.95 -3.06 -16.19
CA SER A 586 -14.02 -3.42 -15.11
C SER A 586 -12.71 -2.65 -15.22
N ALA A 587 -12.20 -2.12 -14.11
CA ALA A 587 -10.93 -1.38 -14.11
C ALA A 587 -9.73 -2.29 -14.43
N ASP A 588 -8.82 -1.80 -15.26
CA ASP A 588 -7.54 -2.46 -15.56
C ASP A 588 -6.57 -2.41 -14.38
N LEU A 589 -6.65 -1.36 -13.56
CA LEU A 589 -5.89 -1.20 -12.33
C LEU A 589 -6.82 -0.73 -11.20
N ILE A 590 -6.78 -1.43 -10.07
CA ILE A 590 -7.45 -1.04 -8.82
C ILE A 590 -6.38 -0.96 -7.73
N THR A 591 -6.21 0.22 -7.13
CA THR A 591 -5.28 0.45 -6.01
C THR A 591 -6.04 0.77 -4.73
N LEU A 592 -5.41 0.46 -3.59
CA LEU A 592 -5.91 0.78 -2.25
C LEU A 592 -5.21 2.01 -1.64
N ASN A 593 -4.36 2.69 -2.41
CA ASN A 593 -3.84 4.03 -2.12
C ASN A 593 -3.98 4.95 -3.34
N PRO A 594 -4.02 6.29 -3.13
CA PRO A 594 -4.15 7.25 -4.22
C PRO A 594 -3.05 7.13 -5.29
N ILE A 595 -3.48 7.26 -6.54
CA ILE A 595 -2.61 7.18 -7.72
C ILE A 595 -2.01 8.57 -7.99
N PHE A 596 -0.93 8.88 -7.26
CA PHE A 596 -0.32 10.21 -7.23
C PHE A 596 0.63 10.47 -8.40
N ASN A 597 0.91 11.75 -8.69
CA ASN A 597 2.02 12.13 -9.56
C ASN A 597 3.30 12.22 -8.72
N PRO A 598 4.34 11.42 -8.98
CA PRO A 598 5.60 11.49 -8.24
C PRO A 598 6.46 12.73 -8.60
N GLU A 599 6.16 13.43 -9.70
CA GLU A 599 6.84 14.67 -10.09
C GLU A 599 6.75 15.75 -9.00
N GLU A 600 7.83 16.53 -8.82
CA GLU A 600 7.97 17.61 -7.82
C GLU A 600 7.81 17.18 -6.34
N THR A 601 7.52 15.91 -6.04
CA THR A 601 7.46 15.36 -4.67
C THR A 601 8.85 15.18 -4.03
N THR A 602 8.89 14.88 -2.74
CA THR A 602 10.12 14.46 -2.03
C THR A 602 10.29 12.94 -1.96
N TRP A 603 9.43 12.16 -2.65
CA TRP A 603 9.50 10.71 -2.66
C TRP A 603 10.79 10.23 -3.34
N LEU A 604 11.56 9.42 -2.61
CA LEU A 604 12.94 9.09 -2.99
C LEU A 604 13.04 8.22 -4.25
N LEU A 605 11.94 7.57 -4.67
CA LEU A 605 11.85 6.74 -5.87
C LEU A 605 11.17 7.46 -7.05
N ALA A 606 10.87 8.75 -6.91
CA ALA A 606 10.19 9.55 -7.94
C ALA A 606 10.96 9.67 -9.27
N LYS A 607 12.20 9.19 -9.33
CA LYS A 607 13.05 9.14 -10.54
C LYS A 607 13.39 7.72 -11.00
N ASP A 608 12.95 6.69 -10.27
CA ASP A 608 13.27 5.30 -10.57
C ASP A 608 12.45 4.76 -11.76
N ILE A 609 12.83 5.19 -12.95
CA ILE A 609 12.32 4.75 -14.25
C ILE A 609 13.48 4.60 -15.24
N THR A 610 13.39 3.61 -16.11
CA THR A 610 14.47 3.25 -17.05
C THR A 610 13.91 2.79 -18.41
N GLY A 611 14.79 2.74 -19.42
CA GLY A 611 14.50 2.32 -20.80
C GLY A 611 14.01 3.42 -21.73
N TYR A 612 13.41 4.50 -21.22
CA TYR A 612 12.85 5.62 -22.00
C TYR A 612 13.91 6.61 -22.50
N ASN A 613 13.60 7.35 -23.57
CA ASN A 613 14.37 8.52 -23.98
C ASN A 613 14.11 9.69 -23.00
N ILE A 614 15.15 10.10 -22.27
CA ILE A 614 15.08 11.15 -21.23
C ILE A 614 15.59 12.53 -21.70
N SER A 615 15.78 12.73 -23.00
CA SER A 615 16.38 13.96 -23.57
C SER A 615 15.61 15.22 -23.20
N ASP A 616 14.27 15.16 -23.29
CA ASP A 616 13.35 16.24 -22.93
C ASP A 616 12.76 16.08 -21.51
N GLY A 617 13.48 15.36 -20.64
CA GLY A 617 13.09 15.04 -19.26
C GLY A 617 12.46 13.65 -19.12
N LEU A 618 12.04 13.33 -17.89
CA LEU A 618 11.42 12.04 -17.57
C LEU A 618 9.97 12.00 -18.10
N PRO A 619 9.47 10.83 -18.57
CA PRO A 619 8.09 10.72 -19.03
C PRO A 619 7.08 10.95 -17.90
N ASP A 620 5.84 11.24 -18.29
CA ASP A 620 4.70 11.28 -17.37
C ASP A 620 4.54 9.95 -16.63
N ARG A 621 4.36 10.01 -15.31
CA ARG A 621 4.30 8.83 -14.43
C ARG A 621 3.21 8.96 -13.40
N ARG A 622 2.79 7.82 -12.86
CA ARG A 622 1.90 7.73 -11.71
C ARG A 622 2.40 6.62 -10.79
N ALA A 623 2.21 6.77 -9.49
CA ALA A 623 2.58 5.78 -8.49
C ALA A 623 1.45 5.60 -7.46
N ALA A 624 1.44 4.46 -6.78
CA ALA A 624 0.57 4.18 -5.65
C ALA A 624 1.33 3.29 -4.66
N ILE A 625 1.63 3.82 -3.47
CA ILE A 625 2.43 3.12 -2.45
C ILE A 625 1.62 1.97 -1.83
N ILE A 626 2.31 0.90 -1.42
CA ILE A 626 1.83 -0.48 -1.25
C ILE A 626 1.64 -1.14 -2.62
N THR A 627 2.34 -2.26 -2.85
CA THR A 627 2.32 -3.01 -4.12
C THR A 627 1.03 -3.80 -4.36
N THR A 628 0.14 -3.84 -3.36
CA THR A 628 -1.17 -4.50 -3.43
C THR A 628 -2.12 -3.78 -4.36
N ALA A 629 -2.48 -4.45 -5.45
CA ALA A 629 -3.36 -3.92 -6.48
C ALA A 629 -4.04 -5.05 -7.26
N ARG A 630 -5.22 -4.79 -7.81
CA ARG A 630 -5.80 -5.63 -8.86
C ARG A 630 -5.37 -5.12 -10.22
N MET A 631 -4.85 -6.00 -11.05
CA MET A 631 -4.44 -5.72 -12.44
C MET A 631 -5.20 -6.61 -13.42
N SER A 632 -5.55 -6.10 -14.60
CA SER A 632 -6.08 -6.92 -15.69
C SER A 632 -4.99 -7.73 -16.36
N LYS A 633 -5.36 -8.89 -16.92
CA LYS A 633 -4.49 -9.67 -17.81
C LYS A 633 -3.92 -8.80 -18.93
N ARG A 634 -4.73 -7.90 -19.50
CA ARG A 634 -4.29 -6.92 -20.51
C ARG A 634 -3.15 -6.06 -19.97
N LEU A 635 -3.33 -5.41 -18.82
CA LEU A 635 -2.29 -4.56 -18.21
C LEU A 635 -1.00 -5.36 -17.94
N LEU A 636 -1.09 -6.52 -17.31
CA LEU A 636 0.08 -7.36 -17.00
C LEU A 636 0.79 -7.90 -18.25
N LEU A 637 0.07 -8.25 -19.31
CA LEU A 637 0.67 -8.65 -20.59
C LEU A 637 1.30 -7.48 -21.34
N THR A 638 0.71 -6.27 -21.28
CA THR A 638 1.34 -5.05 -21.81
C THR A 638 2.64 -4.78 -21.07
N MET A 639 2.63 -4.76 -19.73
CA MET A 639 3.81 -4.60 -18.89
C MET A 639 4.89 -5.66 -19.20
N HIS A 640 4.51 -6.94 -19.25
CA HIS A 640 5.42 -8.05 -19.58
C HIS A 640 6.14 -7.82 -20.92
N ARG A 641 5.39 -7.48 -21.97
CA ARG A 641 5.93 -7.28 -23.32
C ARG A 641 6.73 -5.99 -23.44
N GLU A 642 6.30 -4.90 -22.83
CA GLU A 642 7.01 -3.62 -22.85
C GLU A 642 8.35 -3.74 -22.10
N THR A 643 8.36 -4.32 -20.90
CA THR A 643 9.60 -4.61 -20.15
C THR A 643 10.52 -5.57 -20.90
N ALA A 644 9.99 -6.62 -21.55
CA ALA A 644 10.79 -7.57 -22.31
C ALA A 644 11.35 -6.99 -23.63
N LEU A 645 10.61 -6.16 -24.36
CA LEU A 645 10.96 -5.71 -25.72
C LEU A 645 11.53 -4.28 -25.78
N LYS A 646 10.97 -3.34 -25.02
CA LYS A 646 11.43 -1.94 -24.93
C LYS A 646 12.43 -1.70 -23.80
N LYS A 647 12.53 -2.63 -22.84
CA LYS A 647 13.33 -2.47 -21.61
C LYS A 647 12.83 -1.35 -20.70
N HIS A 648 11.59 -0.92 -20.91
CA HIS A 648 10.93 0.02 -20.03
C HIS A 648 10.56 -0.65 -18.72
N HIS A 649 10.92 -0.01 -17.62
CA HIS A 649 10.53 -0.44 -16.28
C HIS A 649 10.55 0.76 -15.33
N ALA A 650 9.81 0.68 -14.25
CA ALA A 650 9.84 1.65 -13.16
C ALA A 650 9.80 0.94 -11.81
N PHE A 651 9.96 1.68 -10.71
CA PHE A 651 9.75 1.11 -9.38
C PHE A 651 8.44 0.32 -9.27
N SER A 652 8.40 -0.71 -8.42
CA SER A 652 7.28 -1.66 -8.31
C SER A 652 5.94 -1.01 -7.97
N GLU A 653 5.93 0.12 -7.26
CA GLU A 653 4.73 0.92 -6.94
C GLU A 653 4.38 1.97 -8.03
N MET A 654 5.25 2.13 -9.04
CA MET A 654 5.13 3.13 -10.11
C MET A 654 4.88 2.50 -11.50
N TRP A 655 5.26 1.24 -11.72
CA TRP A 655 5.23 0.62 -13.04
C TRP A 655 3.80 0.37 -13.56
N ALA A 656 2.99 -0.46 -12.91
CA ALA A 656 1.59 -0.69 -13.33
C ALA A 656 0.74 0.60 -13.48
N PRO A 657 0.77 1.60 -12.56
CA PRO A 657 0.04 2.85 -12.76
C PRO A 657 0.59 3.71 -13.92
N THR A 658 1.89 3.65 -14.21
CA THR A 658 2.50 4.37 -15.34
C THR A 658 2.13 3.73 -16.68
N VAL A 659 2.20 2.40 -16.82
CA VAL A 659 1.74 1.71 -18.04
C VAL A 659 0.24 1.95 -18.27
N ALA A 660 -0.58 1.88 -17.21
CA ALA A 660 -2.00 2.19 -17.32
C ALA A 660 -2.27 3.64 -17.78
N LEU A 661 -1.42 4.60 -17.39
CA LEU A 661 -1.48 5.98 -17.87
C LEU A 661 -1.08 6.10 -19.36
N HIS A 662 0.05 5.50 -19.75
CA HIS A 662 0.60 5.57 -21.11
C HIS A 662 -0.33 4.95 -22.15
N HIS A 663 -1.02 3.87 -21.78
CA HIS A 663 -1.98 3.15 -22.60
C HIS A 663 -3.44 3.60 -22.42
N GLY A 664 -3.73 4.51 -21.49
CA GLY A 664 -5.10 5.01 -21.27
C GLY A 664 -6.06 3.95 -20.72
N TYR A 665 -5.53 2.96 -20.00
CA TYR A 665 -6.30 1.92 -19.33
C TYR A 665 -7.05 2.50 -18.12
N LYS A 666 -8.09 1.79 -17.65
CA LYS A 666 -8.95 2.29 -16.55
C LYS A 666 -8.29 2.03 -15.20
N ALA A 667 -7.65 3.06 -14.63
CA ALA A 667 -7.06 3.00 -13.29
C ALA A 667 -7.95 3.68 -12.25
N VAL A 668 -8.14 3.04 -11.09
CA VAL A 668 -9.03 3.50 -10.01
C VAL A 668 -8.34 3.33 -8.66
N TYR A 669 -8.25 4.41 -7.87
CA TYR A 669 -8.04 4.28 -6.42
C TYR A 669 -9.39 4.09 -5.72
N VAL A 670 -9.45 3.13 -4.80
CA VAL A 670 -10.67 2.80 -4.06
C VAL A 670 -10.60 3.35 -2.63
N PRO A 671 -11.50 4.28 -2.26
CA PRO A 671 -11.49 4.94 -0.96
C PRO A 671 -12.12 4.04 0.13
N HIS A 672 -11.44 2.96 0.48
CA HIS A 672 -11.83 2.08 1.58
C HIS A 672 -11.67 2.77 2.94
N PRO A 673 -12.43 2.36 3.97
CA PRO A 673 -12.30 2.91 5.32
C PRO A 673 -10.85 2.78 5.86
N VAL A 674 -10.31 3.89 6.36
CA VAL A 674 -9.03 3.97 7.09
C VAL A 674 -9.24 4.77 8.38
N PHE A 675 -8.68 4.27 9.48
CA PHE A 675 -8.81 4.86 10.83
C PHE A 675 -7.48 5.42 11.31
N LEU A 676 -7.50 6.23 12.38
CA LEU A 676 -6.35 6.94 12.95
C LEU A 676 -6.23 6.63 14.45
N ASP A 677 -5.01 6.48 14.97
CA ASP A 677 -4.78 6.22 16.41
C ASP A 677 -5.06 7.43 17.32
N ARG A 678 -5.05 8.63 16.74
CA ARG A 678 -5.26 9.91 17.39
C ARG A 678 -6.43 10.65 16.77
N ASP A 679 -6.96 11.58 17.55
CA ASP A 679 -7.98 12.50 17.08
C ASP A 679 -7.39 13.67 16.27
N TRP A 680 -7.39 13.52 14.94
CA TRP A 680 -6.99 14.59 14.04
C TRP A 680 -8.18 15.49 13.67
N PRO A 681 -8.05 16.83 13.82
CA PRO A 681 -9.00 17.78 13.23
C PRO A 681 -9.13 17.53 11.72
N SER A 682 -10.36 17.41 11.22
CA SER A 682 -10.62 16.90 9.87
C SER A 682 -10.06 17.80 8.76
N GLU A 683 -10.12 19.12 8.93
CA GLU A 683 -9.55 20.10 8.00
C GLU A 683 -8.02 20.03 7.98
N TYR A 684 -7.39 19.83 9.14
CA TYR A 684 -5.95 19.64 9.24
C TYR A 684 -5.53 18.36 8.51
N LEU A 685 -6.19 17.23 8.78
CA LEU A 685 -5.98 15.97 8.07
C LEU A 685 -6.10 16.16 6.56
N SER A 686 -7.17 16.78 6.05
CA SER A 686 -7.31 17.00 4.60
C SER A 686 -6.22 17.92 4.04
N SER A 687 -5.81 18.96 4.78
CA SER A 687 -4.72 19.86 4.38
C SER A 687 -3.35 19.17 4.28
N VAL A 688 -3.13 18.09 5.04
CA VAL A 688 -1.89 17.28 5.03
C VAL A 688 -1.96 16.18 3.98
N MET A 689 -3.02 15.37 4.00
CA MET A 689 -3.16 14.21 3.10
C MET A 689 -3.33 14.64 1.64
N ASN A 690 -4.01 15.76 1.37
CA ASN A 690 -4.22 16.32 0.03
C ASN A 690 -3.39 17.59 -0.22
N ALA A 691 -2.18 17.68 0.36
CA ALA A 691 -1.29 18.83 0.30
C ALA A 691 -0.61 19.09 -1.06
N GLY A 692 -0.87 18.26 -2.08
CA GLY A 692 -0.24 18.30 -3.40
C GLY A 692 -0.87 19.32 -4.37
N ARG A 693 -0.42 19.25 -5.64
CA ARG A 693 -0.84 20.17 -6.71
C ARG A 693 -2.36 20.13 -6.89
N ASN A 694 -3.00 21.30 -6.92
CA ASN A 694 -4.46 21.42 -7.04
C ASN A 694 -5.26 20.62 -5.98
N GLY A 695 -4.68 20.36 -4.81
CA GLY A 695 -5.28 19.51 -3.79
C GLY A 695 -5.27 18.01 -4.14
N ALA A 696 -4.33 17.56 -4.97
CA ALA A 696 -3.97 16.15 -5.13
C ALA A 696 -3.09 15.67 -3.96
N THR A 697 -2.71 14.40 -3.92
CA THR A 697 -1.74 13.86 -2.95
C THR A 697 -0.29 14.07 -3.37
N GLY A 698 -0.02 14.27 -4.67
CA GLY A 698 1.32 14.42 -5.26
C GLY A 698 1.45 15.65 -6.17
N GLY A 699 2.48 15.66 -7.03
CA GLY A 699 2.72 16.75 -8.00
C GLY A 699 3.28 18.05 -7.40
N ALA A 700 3.70 18.03 -6.12
CA ALA A 700 4.26 19.18 -5.40
C ALA A 700 5.13 18.71 -4.23
N ARG A 701 6.04 19.58 -3.77
CA ARG A 701 7.00 19.27 -2.69
C ARG A 701 6.32 19.05 -1.32
N THR A 702 5.14 19.63 -1.14
CA THR A 702 4.27 19.48 0.04
C THR A 702 3.53 18.15 0.10
N SER A 703 3.69 17.26 -0.89
CA SER A 703 3.09 15.92 -0.92
C SER A 703 3.32 15.15 0.38
N VAL A 704 2.29 14.39 0.79
CA VAL A 704 2.39 13.42 1.90
C VAL A 704 3.34 12.27 1.57
N PHE A 705 3.66 12.03 0.29
CA PHE A 705 4.61 11.00 -0.15
C PHE A 705 6.03 11.57 -0.27
N GLY A 706 7.01 10.82 0.25
CA GLY A 706 8.35 11.26 0.59
C GLY A 706 8.49 11.71 2.03
N SER A 707 8.87 12.97 2.23
CA SER A 707 9.14 13.53 3.56
C SER A 707 7.92 13.64 4.47
N GLY A 708 6.70 13.58 3.93
CA GLY A 708 5.46 13.62 4.70
C GLY A 708 4.95 12.26 5.19
N GLU A 709 5.67 11.16 4.92
CA GLU A 709 5.12 9.82 5.14
C GLU A 709 4.97 9.44 6.62
N HIS A 710 5.60 10.18 7.53
CA HIS A 710 5.38 10.05 8.98
C HIS A 710 3.91 10.24 9.38
N ASN A 711 3.12 10.99 8.60
CA ASN A 711 1.69 11.21 8.86
C ASN A 711 0.86 9.92 8.73
N PHE A 712 1.40 8.86 8.12
CA PHE A 712 0.74 7.56 8.03
C PHE A 712 0.99 6.64 9.24
N LEU A 713 1.91 6.96 10.14
CA LEU A 713 2.29 6.09 11.27
C LEU A 713 1.09 5.74 12.16
N GLY A 714 0.18 6.69 12.38
CA GLY A 714 -1.05 6.49 13.14
C GLY A 714 -2.21 5.85 12.37
N THR A 715 -2.04 5.46 11.10
CA THR A 715 -3.16 4.94 10.27
C THR A 715 -3.35 3.42 10.40
N THR A 716 -4.50 2.91 9.98
CA THR A 716 -4.67 1.45 9.80
C THR A 716 -4.10 0.91 8.49
N TRP A 717 -3.61 1.77 7.58
CA TRP A 717 -3.28 1.37 6.21
C TRP A 717 -2.12 2.19 5.62
N TYR A 718 -0.89 1.72 5.84
CA TYR A 718 0.30 2.17 5.12
C TYR A 718 1.48 1.21 5.34
N TYR A 719 2.51 1.19 4.48
CA TYR A 719 3.59 0.18 4.59
C TYR A 719 4.44 0.26 5.88
N ASN A 720 4.43 1.42 6.58
CA ASN A 720 5.15 1.64 7.83
C ASN A 720 4.23 1.95 9.04
N ALA A 721 2.91 1.75 8.90
CA ALA A 721 1.95 2.14 9.93
C ALA A 721 2.18 1.38 11.26
N GLY A 722 2.33 2.14 12.35
CA GLY A 722 2.50 1.59 13.70
C GLY A 722 1.17 1.25 14.39
N PHE A 723 0.05 1.84 13.97
CA PHE A 723 -1.24 1.58 14.60
C PHE A 723 -1.85 0.22 14.20
N ALA A 724 -1.84 -0.13 12.90
CA ALA A 724 -2.38 -1.39 12.39
C ALA A 724 -1.92 -2.66 13.15
N PRO A 725 -0.61 -2.91 13.36
CA PRO A 725 -0.16 -4.12 14.07
C PRO A 725 -0.56 -4.13 15.54
N ASN A 726 -0.59 -2.96 16.19
CA ASN A 726 -0.98 -2.82 17.59
C ASN A 726 -2.50 -3.05 17.79
N LEU A 727 -3.32 -2.59 16.84
CA LEU A 727 -4.77 -2.81 16.85
C LEU A 727 -5.10 -4.29 16.62
N TRP A 728 -4.46 -4.94 15.64
CA TRP A 728 -4.67 -6.36 15.34
C TRP A 728 -4.28 -7.28 16.51
N LYS A 729 -3.09 -7.07 17.08
CA LYS A 729 -2.60 -7.90 18.20
C LYS A 729 -3.52 -7.80 19.43
N ARG A 730 -4.02 -6.60 19.76
CA ARG A 730 -5.01 -6.45 20.83
C ARG A 730 -6.37 -7.07 20.50
N TRP A 731 -6.84 -6.99 19.25
CA TRP A 731 -8.08 -7.65 18.81
C TRP A 731 -8.00 -9.19 18.90
N LEU A 732 -6.82 -9.77 18.66
CA LEU A 732 -6.52 -11.18 18.91
C LEU A 732 -6.45 -11.56 20.40
N GLY A 733 -6.61 -10.60 21.32
CA GLY A 733 -6.51 -10.81 22.77
C GLY A 733 -5.07 -10.79 23.31
N LEU A 734 -4.09 -10.29 22.56
CA LEU A 734 -2.69 -10.22 23.00
C LEU A 734 -2.39 -8.91 23.75
N LYS A 735 -1.41 -8.95 24.67
CA LYS A 735 -0.86 -7.75 25.33
C LYS A 735 0.11 -7.01 24.42
N VAL A 736 -0.04 -5.70 24.33
CA VAL A 736 0.86 -4.79 23.60
C VAL A 736 1.14 -3.59 24.48
N ASN A 737 2.42 -3.30 24.75
CA ASN A 737 2.86 -2.27 25.71
C ASN A 737 2.23 -2.43 27.11
N ASN A 738 2.05 -3.67 27.56
CA ASN A 738 1.31 -4.09 28.77
C ASN A 738 -0.22 -3.87 28.75
N ASP A 739 -0.78 -3.30 27.69
CA ASP A 739 -2.23 -3.09 27.53
C ASP A 739 -2.89 -4.21 26.71
N GLY A 740 -4.10 -4.62 27.10
CA GLY A 740 -4.83 -5.75 26.50
C GLY A 740 -4.65 -7.06 27.28
N GLY A 741 -4.81 -8.20 26.60
CA GLY A 741 -4.72 -9.52 27.23
C GLY A 741 -6.03 -10.00 27.88
N ALA A 742 -6.05 -11.27 28.30
CA ALA A 742 -7.23 -11.91 28.91
C ALA A 742 -7.86 -11.09 30.06
N GLU A 743 -7.04 -10.58 31.00
CA GLU A 743 -7.50 -9.79 32.14
C GLU A 743 -8.23 -8.51 31.72
N PHE A 744 -7.79 -7.86 30.63
CA PHE A 744 -8.43 -6.66 30.09
C PHE A 744 -9.82 -6.97 29.49
N GLU A 745 -10.03 -8.18 28.99
CA GLU A 745 -11.33 -8.60 28.46
C GLU A 745 -12.32 -8.92 29.59
N THR A 746 -11.84 -9.59 30.64
CA THR A 746 -12.70 -10.20 31.67
C THR A 746 -12.87 -9.36 32.95
N THR A 747 -11.98 -8.40 33.23
CA THR A 747 -11.93 -7.71 34.53
C THR A 747 -11.85 -6.19 34.38
N ILE A 748 -12.64 -5.49 35.19
CA ILE A 748 -12.65 -4.02 35.26
C ILE A 748 -11.59 -3.57 36.26
N ASP A 749 -10.50 -2.98 35.78
CA ASP A 749 -9.49 -2.33 36.61
C ASP A 749 -9.97 -0.94 37.06
N GLN A 750 -10.40 -0.83 38.31
CA GLN A 750 -10.88 0.43 38.90
C GLN A 750 -9.75 1.44 39.17
N SER A 751 -8.47 1.02 39.17
CA SER A 751 -7.33 1.92 39.38
C SER A 751 -7.07 2.83 38.17
N LYS A 752 -7.59 2.45 37.00
CA LYS A 752 -7.39 3.14 35.72
C LYS A 752 -8.34 4.32 35.55
N ASP A 753 -7.82 5.42 35.02
CA ASP A 753 -8.48 6.74 34.97
C ASP A 753 -9.25 7.04 33.67
N GLN A 754 -9.30 6.08 32.74
CA GLN A 754 -9.86 6.19 31.39
C GLN A 754 -9.16 7.22 30.49
N LYS A 755 -7.89 7.58 30.75
CA LYS A 755 -7.14 8.53 29.91
C LYS A 755 -6.08 7.85 29.05
N GLY A 756 -6.28 7.91 27.73
CA GLY A 756 -5.39 7.28 26.76
C GLY A 756 -5.40 5.75 26.85
N VAL A 757 -4.61 5.11 25.97
CA VAL A 757 -4.61 3.65 25.82
C VAL A 757 -4.20 2.92 27.11
N GLY A 758 -3.16 3.39 27.80
CA GLY A 758 -2.71 2.81 29.07
C GLY A 758 -3.64 3.04 30.26
N GLY A 759 -4.61 3.95 30.13
CA GLY A 759 -5.60 4.30 31.15
C GLY A 759 -6.95 3.57 30.99
N MET A 760 -7.11 2.66 30.03
CA MET A 760 -8.35 1.94 29.82
C MET A 760 -8.65 0.92 30.94
N ARG A 761 -9.93 0.78 31.32
CA ARG A 761 -10.37 -0.08 32.45
C ARG A 761 -10.56 -1.56 32.11
N GLY A 762 -10.87 -1.90 30.85
CA GLY A 762 -11.23 -3.26 30.48
C GLY A 762 -12.58 -3.73 31.02
N GLY A 763 -12.83 -5.04 30.96
CA GLY A 763 -14.06 -5.69 31.42
C GLY A 763 -15.24 -5.60 30.44
N GLU A 764 -15.00 -5.15 29.20
CA GLU A 764 -16.01 -5.05 28.14
C GLU A 764 -16.17 -6.34 27.32
N GLY A 765 -15.43 -7.40 27.67
CA GLY A 765 -15.26 -8.60 26.86
C GLY A 765 -14.21 -8.46 25.77
N ARG A 766 -14.10 -9.50 24.95
CA ARG A 766 -13.20 -9.49 23.78
C ARG A 766 -13.54 -8.37 22.81
N MET A 767 -12.49 -7.78 22.23
CA MET A 767 -12.59 -6.67 21.28
C MET A 767 -13.43 -7.02 20.05
N CYS A 768 -14.21 -6.06 19.56
CA CYS A 768 -15.04 -6.21 18.36
C CYS A 768 -14.80 -5.04 17.41
N LEU A 769 -14.35 -5.33 16.19
CA LEU A 769 -14.02 -4.32 15.17
C LEU A 769 -14.97 -4.41 13.98
N PRO A 770 -15.40 -3.29 13.37
CA PRO A 770 -16.06 -3.33 12.06
C PRO A 770 -15.10 -3.87 10.98
N PRO A 771 -15.53 -4.02 9.72
CA PRO A 771 -14.67 -4.48 8.62
C PRO A 771 -13.52 -3.50 8.27
N ILE A 772 -12.37 -3.65 8.93
CA ILE A 772 -11.18 -2.81 8.80
C ILE A 772 -10.09 -3.57 8.05
N LEU A 773 -9.49 -2.91 7.06
CA LEU A 773 -8.28 -3.37 6.38
C LEU A 773 -7.04 -2.84 7.12
N LEU A 774 -6.10 -3.73 7.39
CA LEU A 774 -4.97 -3.51 8.29
C LEU A 774 -3.66 -3.85 7.58
N HIS A 775 -2.73 -2.89 7.52
CA HIS A 775 -1.39 -3.08 6.97
C HIS A 775 -0.40 -2.12 7.65
N PRO A 776 0.81 -2.59 8.06
CA PRO A 776 1.33 -3.95 7.94
C PRO A 776 1.12 -4.76 9.23
N ILE A 777 0.90 -6.07 9.09
CA ILE A 777 0.80 -7.04 10.19
C ILE A 777 1.95 -8.02 10.09
N LYS A 778 2.91 -7.92 11.02
CA LYS A 778 4.13 -8.73 11.04
C LYS A 778 4.37 -9.36 12.41
N ASN A 779 4.94 -10.57 12.40
CA ASN A 779 5.42 -11.32 13.56
C ASN A 779 4.32 -11.42 14.66
N THR A 780 3.18 -12.00 14.29
CA THR A 780 2.04 -12.21 15.21
C THR A 780 2.02 -13.66 15.67
N ILE A 781 2.64 -13.90 16.83
CA ILE A 781 2.69 -15.23 17.45
C ILE A 781 1.49 -15.38 18.37
N LEU A 782 0.69 -16.44 18.17
CA LEU A 782 -0.44 -16.78 19.03
C LEU A 782 -0.01 -17.77 20.11
N PRO A 783 -0.53 -17.68 21.35
CA PRO A 783 -0.36 -18.73 22.35
C PRO A 783 -1.00 -20.05 21.86
N THR A 784 -0.24 -21.15 21.96
CA THR A 784 -0.67 -22.50 21.57
C THR A 784 -0.71 -23.44 22.77
N GLU A 785 -1.63 -24.42 22.73
CA GLU A 785 -1.69 -25.60 23.61
C GLU A 785 -0.40 -26.45 23.53
N GLY A 786 0.65 -25.99 24.21
CA GLY A 786 1.97 -26.65 24.29
C GLY A 786 3.12 -25.68 24.60
N ASN A 787 3.08 -24.46 24.06
CA ASN A 787 4.06 -23.42 24.40
C ASN A 787 3.87 -22.83 25.82
N VAL A 788 2.71 -23.05 26.44
CA VAL A 788 2.39 -22.61 27.80
C VAL A 788 3.08 -23.48 28.86
N GLU A 789 3.22 -24.80 28.63
CA GLU A 789 3.90 -25.70 29.58
C GLU A 789 5.40 -25.38 29.71
N MET A 790 6.07 -24.99 28.62
CA MET A 790 7.49 -24.58 28.66
C MET A 790 7.76 -23.22 29.34
N LYS A 791 6.74 -22.46 29.73
CA LYS A 791 6.90 -21.19 30.48
C LYS A 791 6.59 -21.31 31.98
N LEU A 792 6.31 -22.52 32.47
CA LEU A 792 6.08 -22.82 33.89
C LEU A 792 7.33 -23.36 34.61
N GLU A 793 8.54 -22.97 34.17
CA GLU A 793 9.72 -23.06 35.02
C GLU A 793 9.61 -22.01 36.15
N VAL A 794 9.17 -22.49 37.32
CA VAL A 794 9.10 -21.72 38.55
C VAL A 794 10.49 -21.15 38.86
N PRO A 795 10.65 -19.84 39.09
CA PRO A 795 11.92 -19.30 39.54
C PRO A 795 12.26 -19.90 40.90
N GLU A 796 13.38 -20.63 41.00
CA GLU A 796 13.93 -21.02 42.29
C GLU A 796 14.22 -19.75 43.09
N SER A 797 13.53 -19.61 44.23
CA SER A 797 13.76 -18.49 45.15
C SER A 797 15.14 -18.65 45.79
N ASP A 798 16.08 -17.78 45.43
CA ASP A 798 17.32 -17.63 46.18
C ASP A 798 16.98 -17.23 47.64
N PRO A 799 17.34 -18.05 48.65
CA PRO A 799 17.07 -17.73 50.06
C PRO A 799 17.96 -16.60 50.62
N SER A 800 18.74 -15.91 49.77
CA SER A 800 19.81 -14.97 50.15
C SER A 800 19.54 -13.50 49.77
N ALA A 801 18.36 -13.17 49.22
CA ALA A 801 17.99 -11.84 48.72
C ALA A 801 17.23 -10.97 49.75
#